data_AF-A0A6A7B4E4-F1
#
_entry.id   AF-A0A6A7B4E4-F1
#
_cell.length_a   1.000
_cell.length_b   1.000
_cell.length_c   1.000
_cell.angle_alpha   90.00
_cell.angle_beta   90.00
_cell.angle_gamma   90.00
#
_symmetry.space_group_name_H-M   'P 1'
#
loop_
_entity.id
_entity.type
_entity.pdbx_description
1 polymer ?
#
loop_
_entity_poly.entity_id
_entity_poly.type
_entity_poly.pdbx_seq_one_letter_code
_entity_poly.pdbx_strand_id
1 'polypeptide(L)'
;MAPGKTSPRLLQDLLTYDARYEERAGRNLLTTAPPPHDPERPPVAAVPYRNCRHVLHTKSEQSQLPRAGQPLDETTVHKVASYCKKCRWHFDVVVDFRTEAGHVHRACKRGNEDYALHHFLYEGEDDSNAFHALASRQRPRTYRFRCSAPPCRVNLSISIKPPRFSEHDIETLTNQAQLRQRWERAKQLAGDRADAVMARRVDAPDYLNTYLNDSLNPAKGKARIPLLNRKFLKTFGKDCDSILKGLGFTNNLEEEDDGSMAEVWYLPKPDEAADPLTSTLRNSIEDARYELNAIMLEFSESERTNCRHQPMYPAESRGDIERVLACDDYAKPPGRVETRSANHEEDHPYYASLGAIGDFADALVLFAFSRQVETDLPNQSYYFECLQDLAVGRNSEMLQTQVSLMASKGIISKRDLDAAYKSFGIDPAHAGAIGDDHIIGCFRARLSDISPLQAEEARRQLRILGDARDSEKIRGEAADAIETYEQAMAWFDLDENQPDDFVTTMFTLRTSDNPSCIEKARKALSIIAEQRQSERLRQFMSSGTMTEPEMDVGEAYALFSVDNRTLPLDLDVLQTTVDIAAPADVEKLQKAFTIIQQDQAQNFNNRMGSPGQPADARRNEYPLETWPVGLRNIGNTCYLNSVLQFLFTIRPLREVILNCDDYFEVPLPEVIAEKRVGRAAVTMDRVLTAQKFVRELRAFFEQMITAPTDTVQPAIDLASLALCRTDNPETTAEVPKADTSTYAGLGSVDGVAISGPMPQAYSGTDSSTLADSVMGDDTVGPAFDDTEDAKSDTSMQAMDLGSQNDQAAPAPPDRPPPIPPRPDIQNSIKIGRLEESARQQDAAEVMGNIFDLVSCAIKGEDVMREGEQFDTIKKLFYSDVTTVQQTPKGMEKLSELRNHYLVSPGGRDRPIYATLDNDFGVSEIEGGGTRYDYIEQAAPFQIINVRRLQFEAGRPQYNRSHIGLDSTLYMDRYLAKTKSLDELQLLKLREAQWTKQQQLREVEQERQRLQTTEVEGLDLADTIEETSLFLNNLATEKSEILPTEDEPQDSLPTPPPELVDALHDKAKHLKKDLEAMEVQINQLEADIDGVFKDCNDHPYRLHAVFTHSGDIKGGHYWIYIYDFQSGLWRSYNDDHVTIADEAQIFEREDGATRPHVSTGVVYVRADLVEDYTQAVYRQPLTSKAQKPGHTAVDTPDVVMGDANDVASSSLGQIKYHDLDVLEGVEKE
;
A
#
# COMPACT_ATOMS: atom_id res chain seq x y z
N MET A 1 -24.06 -9.39 21.92
CA MET A 1 -23.99 -8.58 20.67
C MET A 1 -23.32 -9.47 19.65
N ALA A 2 -23.98 -9.66 18.51
CA ALA A 2 -23.58 -10.60 17.47
C ALA A 2 -24.18 -10.13 16.14
N PRO A 3 -23.50 -10.37 15.01
CA PRO A 3 -24.01 -10.01 13.70
C PRO A 3 -25.30 -10.77 13.37
N GLY A 4 -26.19 -10.12 12.63
CA GLY A 4 -27.46 -10.71 12.20
C GLY A 4 -27.64 -10.79 10.69
N LYS A 5 -28.80 -11.28 10.27
CA LYS A 5 -29.17 -11.43 8.85
C LYS A 5 -30.62 -11.04 8.65
N THR A 6 -30.92 -10.26 7.60
CA THR A 6 -32.31 -10.01 7.21
C THR A 6 -32.99 -11.28 6.70
N SER A 7 -34.32 -11.38 6.78
CA SER A 7 -35.08 -12.55 6.29
C SER A 7 -34.67 -13.00 4.88
N PRO A 8 -34.58 -12.11 3.86
CA PRO A 8 -34.18 -12.52 2.51
C PRO A 8 -32.75 -13.05 2.45
N ARG A 9 -31.82 -12.45 3.22
CA ARG A 9 -30.44 -12.93 3.29
C ARG A 9 -30.35 -14.31 3.92
N LEU A 10 -31.05 -14.54 5.03
CA LEU A 10 -31.06 -15.82 5.72
C LEU A 10 -31.66 -16.93 4.84
N LEU A 11 -32.74 -16.63 4.11
CA LEU A 11 -33.30 -17.55 3.12
C LEU A 11 -32.29 -17.84 2.00
N GLN A 12 -31.59 -16.81 1.52
CA GLN A 12 -30.61 -16.97 0.47
C GLN A 12 -29.41 -17.85 0.91
N ASP A 13 -28.97 -17.69 2.15
CA ASP A 13 -27.95 -18.54 2.77
C ASP A 13 -28.47 -19.97 2.91
N LEU A 14 -29.72 -20.18 3.38
CA LEU A 14 -30.36 -21.50 3.47
C LEU A 14 -30.40 -22.25 2.14
N LEU A 15 -30.74 -21.57 1.05
CA LEU A 15 -30.80 -22.17 -0.29
C LEU A 15 -29.41 -22.51 -0.86
N THR A 16 -28.33 -21.99 -0.28
CA THR A 16 -26.96 -22.25 -0.76
C THR A 16 -26.08 -23.01 0.23
N TYR A 17 -26.55 -23.18 1.47
CA TYR A 17 -25.84 -23.86 2.52
C TYR A 17 -25.92 -25.38 2.41
N ASP A 18 -24.81 -26.01 2.02
CA ASP A 18 -24.67 -27.47 1.93
C ASP A 18 -23.89 -28.00 3.15
N ALA A 19 -24.62 -28.55 4.13
CA ALA A 19 -24.06 -29.06 5.37
C ALA A 19 -23.03 -30.20 5.17
N ARG A 20 -23.01 -30.87 4.01
CA ARG A 20 -22.04 -31.94 3.70
C ARG A 20 -20.61 -31.44 3.55
N TYR A 21 -20.44 -30.19 3.14
CA TYR A 21 -19.16 -29.58 2.79
C TYR A 21 -18.82 -28.36 3.67
N GLU A 22 -19.42 -28.28 4.86
CA GLU A 22 -19.22 -27.19 5.82
C GLU A 22 -17.73 -26.96 6.15
N GLU A 23 -16.97 -28.02 6.41
CA GLU A 23 -15.52 -27.93 6.68
C GLU A 23 -14.73 -27.37 5.48
N ARG A 24 -15.11 -27.74 4.26
CA ARG A 24 -14.47 -27.22 3.04
C ARG A 24 -14.85 -25.75 2.78
N ALA A 25 -16.04 -25.34 3.19
CA ALA A 25 -16.47 -23.95 3.15
C ALA A 25 -15.83 -23.11 4.27
N GLY A 26 -15.21 -23.75 5.27
CA GLY A 26 -14.54 -23.11 6.40
C GLY A 26 -15.48 -22.39 7.39
N ARG A 27 -16.80 -22.46 7.17
CA ARG A 27 -17.82 -21.78 7.99
C ARG A 27 -19.23 -22.33 7.73
N ASN A 28 -20.11 -22.07 8.69
CA ASN A 28 -21.55 -22.32 8.57
C ASN A 28 -22.26 -21.07 8.03
N LEU A 29 -22.83 -21.13 6.82
CA LEU A 29 -23.45 -19.95 6.21
C LEU A 29 -24.71 -19.46 6.93
N LEU A 30 -25.34 -20.29 7.77
CA LEU A 30 -26.52 -19.89 8.53
C LEU A 30 -26.14 -19.17 9.82
N THR A 31 -25.14 -19.67 10.54
CA THR A 31 -24.81 -19.19 11.89
C THR A 31 -23.60 -18.26 11.94
N THR A 32 -22.61 -18.46 11.08
CA THR A 32 -21.39 -17.65 11.05
C THR A 32 -21.60 -16.38 10.24
N ALA A 33 -20.97 -15.29 10.69
CA ALA A 33 -20.86 -14.06 9.93
C ALA A 33 -19.94 -14.23 8.72
N PRO A 34 -20.13 -13.47 7.64
CA PRO A 34 -19.15 -13.47 6.58
C PRO A 34 -17.82 -12.86 7.03
N PRO A 35 -16.68 -13.42 6.57
CA PRO A 35 -15.39 -12.83 6.90
C PRO A 35 -15.31 -11.44 6.25
N PRO A 36 -14.59 -10.50 6.87
CA PRO A 36 -14.35 -9.19 6.28
C PRO A 36 -13.76 -9.34 4.88
N HIS A 37 -14.35 -8.64 3.92
CA HIS A 37 -13.85 -8.64 2.54
C HIS A 37 -12.61 -7.75 2.45
N ASP A 38 -11.54 -8.31 1.91
CA ASP A 38 -10.31 -7.59 1.58
C ASP A 38 -10.35 -7.19 0.10
N PRO A 39 -10.42 -5.88 -0.24
CA PRO A 39 -10.46 -5.43 -1.63
C PRO A 39 -9.15 -5.70 -2.40
N GLU A 40 -8.04 -5.97 -1.72
CA GLU A 40 -6.75 -6.30 -2.34
C GLU A 40 -6.64 -7.79 -2.76
N ARG A 41 -7.65 -8.59 -2.40
CA ARG A 41 -7.76 -10.02 -2.71
C ARG A 41 -9.00 -10.28 -3.58
N PRO A 42 -8.95 -11.25 -4.51
CA PRO A 42 -10.12 -11.60 -5.30
C PRO A 42 -11.26 -12.06 -4.37
N PRO A 43 -12.52 -11.69 -4.67
CA PRO A 43 -13.66 -12.10 -3.85
C PRO A 43 -13.78 -13.61 -3.83
N VAL A 44 -13.70 -14.19 -2.64
CA VAL A 44 -13.86 -15.64 -2.43
C VAL A 44 -15.35 -15.96 -2.49
N ALA A 45 -15.73 -16.86 -3.39
CA ALA A 45 -17.11 -17.32 -3.49
C ALA A 45 -17.60 -17.82 -2.13
N ALA A 46 -18.81 -17.42 -1.74
CA ALA A 46 -19.35 -17.78 -0.45
C ALA A 46 -19.50 -19.30 -0.29
N VAL A 47 -19.68 -20.00 -1.42
CA VAL A 47 -19.87 -21.45 -1.49
C VAL A 47 -19.08 -22.04 -2.66
N PRO A 48 -18.34 -23.16 -2.48
CA PRO A 48 -17.68 -23.85 -3.59
C PRO A 48 -18.64 -24.28 -4.70
N TYR A 49 -18.17 -24.28 -5.95
CA TYR A 49 -18.97 -24.64 -7.15
C TYR A 49 -19.66 -26.02 -7.05
N ARG A 50 -19.09 -26.96 -6.28
CA ARG A 50 -19.62 -28.33 -6.12
C ARG A 50 -20.74 -28.46 -5.09
N ASN A 51 -21.04 -27.43 -4.31
CA ASN A 51 -22.09 -27.49 -3.29
C ASN A 51 -23.47 -27.44 -3.93
N CYS A 52 -24.43 -28.14 -3.34
CA CYS A 52 -25.80 -28.13 -3.83
C CYS A 52 -26.45 -26.76 -3.57
N ARG A 53 -26.84 -26.06 -4.65
CA ARG A 53 -27.81 -24.96 -4.56
C ARG A 53 -29.21 -25.55 -4.51
N HIS A 54 -29.81 -25.54 -3.33
CA HIS A 54 -31.03 -26.24 -3.03
C HIS A 54 -32.24 -25.62 -3.74
N VAL A 55 -32.91 -26.43 -4.56
CA VAL A 55 -34.28 -26.18 -4.98
C VAL A 55 -35.18 -26.98 -4.05
N LEU A 56 -35.83 -26.27 -3.13
CA LEU A 56 -36.62 -26.86 -2.06
C LEU A 56 -38.08 -27.04 -2.50
N HIS A 57 -38.65 -28.19 -2.14
CA HIS A 57 -40.01 -28.57 -2.44
C HIS A 57 -40.80 -28.86 -1.17
N THR A 58 -42.04 -28.37 -1.08
CA THR A 58 -42.88 -28.44 0.11
C THR A 58 -43.39 -29.86 0.37
N LYS A 59 -43.31 -30.30 1.64
CA LYS A 59 -43.93 -31.52 2.17
C LYS A 59 -45.27 -31.16 2.80
N SER A 60 -46.36 -31.33 2.08
CA SER A 60 -47.69 -30.79 2.45
C SER A 60 -48.21 -31.34 3.77
N GLU A 61 -47.98 -32.62 4.04
CA GLU A 61 -48.46 -33.35 5.23
C GLU A 61 -47.69 -32.95 6.50
N GLN A 62 -46.49 -32.41 6.35
CA GLN A 62 -45.61 -31.98 7.46
C GLN A 62 -45.57 -30.47 7.65
N SER A 63 -46.31 -29.72 6.82
CA SER A 63 -46.27 -28.25 6.80
C SER A 63 -47.56 -27.66 7.35
N GLN A 64 -47.42 -26.59 8.11
CA GLN A 64 -48.50 -25.71 8.54
C GLN A 64 -48.30 -24.35 7.87
N LEU A 65 -48.73 -24.27 6.60
CA LEU A 65 -48.51 -23.12 5.74
C LEU A 65 -49.44 -21.94 6.07
N PRO A 66 -48.95 -20.69 5.98
CA PRO A 66 -49.79 -19.51 6.07
C PRO A 66 -50.70 -19.38 4.84
N ARG A 67 -51.96 -18.97 5.07
CA ARG A 67 -52.94 -18.76 3.99
C ARG A 67 -52.52 -17.60 3.09
N ALA A 68 -52.47 -17.84 1.79
CA ALA A 68 -52.11 -16.82 0.81
C ALA A 68 -53.04 -15.60 0.90
N GLY A 69 -52.47 -14.40 1.05
CA GLY A 69 -53.20 -13.14 1.12
C GLY A 69 -53.81 -12.77 2.48
N GLN A 70 -53.65 -13.60 3.52
CA GLN A 70 -54.02 -13.25 4.90
C GLN A 70 -52.76 -12.82 5.68
N PRO A 71 -52.85 -11.78 6.54
CA PRO A 71 -51.74 -11.45 7.42
C PRO A 71 -51.43 -12.64 8.34
N LEU A 72 -50.16 -12.80 8.71
CA LEU A 72 -49.75 -13.87 9.61
C LEU A 72 -50.43 -13.68 10.98
N ASP A 73 -51.06 -14.74 11.47
CA ASP A 73 -51.79 -14.70 12.74
C ASP A 73 -50.79 -14.71 13.91
N GLU A 74 -50.85 -13.69 14.78
CA GLU A 74 -49.94 -13.49 15.94
C GLU A 74 -50.10 -14.56 17.06
N THR A 75 -50.88 -15.60 16.81
CA THR A 75 -51.21 -16.66 17.80
C THR A 75 -50.83 -18.06 17.32
N THR A 76 -50.28 -18.21 16.12
CA THR A 76 -49.98 -19.51 15.51
C THR A 76 -48.50 -19.70 15.22
N VAL A 77 -48.06 -20.96 15.31
CA VAL A 77 -46.74 -21.40 14.84
C VAL A 77 -46.89 -21.87 13.39
N HIS A 78 -46.02 -21.39 12.51
CA HIS A 78 -45.98 -21.84 11.13
C HIS A 78 -44.77 -22.75 10.89
N LYS A 79 -44.96 -23.80 10.10
CA LYS A 79 -43.88 -24.73 9.72
C LYS A 79 -43.92 -24.97 8.22
N VAL A 80 -42.81 -24.72 7.54
CA VAL A 80 -42.59 -25.12 6.15
C VAL A 80 -41.59 -26.27 6.14
N ALA A 81 -42.09 -27.49 6.02
CA ALA A 81 -41.27 -28.67 5.87
C ALA A 81 -40.96 -28.88 4.39
N SER A 82 -39.69 -29.00 4.04
CA SER A 82 -39.21 -29.06 2.66
C SER A 82 -38.13 -30.12 2.48
N TYR A 83 -37.88 -30.50 1.23
CA TYR A 83 -36.71 -31.31 0.86
C TYR A 83 -36.12 -30.84 -0.47
N CYS A 84 -34.84 -31.11 -0.68
CA CYS A 84 -34.18 -30.80 -1.95
C CYS A 84 -34.20 -32.02 -2.88
N LYS A 85 -34.69 -31.87 -4.11
CA LYS A 85 -34.69 -32.98 -5.09
C LYS A 85 -33.30 -33.46 -5.50
N LYS A 86 -32.29 -32.56 -5.48
CA LYS A 86 -30.92 -32.87 -5.94
C LYS A 86 -30.10 -33.61 -4.88
N CYS A 87 -30.04 -33.08 -3.66
CA CYS A 87 -29.24 -33.68 -2.59
C CYS A 87 -30.04 -34.55 -1.61
N ARG A 88 -31.38 -34.51 -1.67
CA ARG A 88 -32.30 -35.28 -0.83
C ARG A 88 -32.28 -34.92 0.67
N TRP A 89 -31.61 -33.82 1.05
CA TRP A 89 -31.65 -33.27 2.41
C TRP A 89 -33.01 -32.63 2.71
N HIS A 90 -33.42 -32.70 3.98
CA HIS A 90 -34.68 -32.14 4.47
C HIS A 90 -34.46 -30.89 5.30
N PHE A 91 -35.36 -29.93 5.16
CA PHE A 91 -35.27 -28.61 5.76
C PHE A 91 -36.63 -28.26 6.37
N ASP A 92 -36.67 -28.05 7.69
CA ASP A 92 -37.86 -27.58 8.38
C ASP A 92 -37.63 -26.15 8.86
N VAL A 93 -38.40 -25.19 8.33
CA VAL A 93 -38.39 -23.79 8.77
C VAL A 93 -39.61 -23.55 9.62
N VAL A 94 -39.42 -23.31 10.92
CA VAL A 94 -40.50 -23.09 11.88
C VAL A 94 -40.40 -21.70 12.48
N VAL A 95 -41.47 -20.91 12.39
CA VAL A 95 -41.54 -19.55 12.93
C VAL A 95 -42.67 -19.48 13.95
N ASP A 96 -42.32 -19.06 15.17
CA ASP A 96 -43.26 -18.87 16.27
C ASP A 96 -43.58 -17.37 16.42
N PHE A 97 -44.83 -17.02 16.13
CA PHE A 97 -45.37 -15.66 16.25
C PHE A 97 -46.10 -15.41 17.58
N ARG A 98 -46.26 -16.43 18.44
CA ARG A 98 -47.06 -16.32 19.65
C ARG A 98 -46.45 -15.30 20.62
N THR A 99 -47.26 -14.34 21.05
CA THR A 99 -46.90 -13.38 22.11
C THR A 99 -47.52 -13.78 23.45
N GLU A 100 -46.78 -13.53 24.55
CA GLU A 100 -47.36 -13.60 25.90
C GLU A 100 -48.45 -12.54 26.06
N ALA A 101 -49.55 -12.88 26.75
CA ALA A 101 -50.75 -12.06 26.84
C ALA A 101 -50.46 -10.63 27.36
N GLY A 102 -50.63 -9.62 26.51
CA GLY A 102 -50.56 -8.20 26.88
C GLY A 102 -49.60 -7.33 26.03
N HIS A 103 -48.77 -7.93 25.18
CA HIS A 103 -47.85 -7.18 24.31
C HIS A 103 -48.37 -7.14 22.86
N VAL A 104 -48.64 -5.93 22.35
CA VAL A 104 -48.97 -5.72 20.93
C VAL A 104 -47.71 -5.96 20.11
N HIS A 105 -47.73 -6.98 19.25
CA HIS A 105 -46.67 -7.22 18.29
C HIS A 105 -46.68 -6.08 17.25
N ARG A 106 -45.73 -5.14 17.34
CA ARG A 106 -45.46 -4.24 16.22
C ARG A 106 -44.66 -5.03 15.19
N ALA A 107 -45.37 -5.72 14.32
CA ALA A 107 -44.77 -6.62 13.34
C ALA A 107 -43.67 -5.93 12.52
N CYS A 108 -42.52 -6.58 12.42
CA CYS A 108 -41.56 -6.28 11.38
C CYS A 108 -42.25 -6.61 10.05
N LYS A 109 -42.63 -5.59 9.29
CA LYS A 109 -43.37 -5.75 8.03
C LYS A 109 -43.14 -4.55 7.14
N ARG A 110 -43.37 -4.74 5.85
CA ARG A 110 -43.36 -3.66 4.87
C ARG A 110 -44.30 -2.52 5.30
N GLY A 111 -43.78 -1.29 5.31
CA GLY A 111 -44.51 -0.08 5.75
C GLY A 111 -44.23 0.37 7.18
N ASN A 112 -43.46 -0.40 7.97
CA ASN A 112 -42.89 0.07 9.23
C ASN A 112 -41.47 0.61 8.94
N GLU A 113 -41.28 1.94 9.03
CA GLU A 113 -40.00 2.58 8.70
C GLU A 113 -38.86 2.15 9.63
N ASP A 114 -39.16 1.89 10.90
CA ASP A 114 -38.15 1.47 11.89
C ASP A 114 -37.78 -0.01 11.75
N TYR A 115 -38.72 -0.85 11.31
CA TYR A 115 -38.57 -2.32 11.24
C TYR A 115 -39.20 -2.90 9.98
N ALA A 116 -38.62 -2.58 8.83
CA ALA A 116 -39.16 -2.96 7.53
C ALA A 116 -39.14 -4.48 7.27
N LEU A 117 -38.18 -5.20 7.86
CA LEU A 117 -38.01 -6.66 7.75
C LEU A 117 -37.57 -7.25 9.10
N HIS A 118 -37.76 -8.56 9.29
CA HIS A 118 -37.08 -9.25 10.39
C HIS A 118 -35.57 -9.28 10.12
N HIS A 119 -34.80 -9.02 11.18
CA HIS A 119 -33.36 -9.17 11.22
C HIS A 119 -33.04 -10.18 12.32
N PHE A 120 -32.60 -11.37 11.92
CA PHE A 120 -32.44 -12.52 12.79
C PHE A 120 -31.02 -12.62 13.36
N LEU A 121 -30.94 -12.82 14.67
CA LEU A 121 -29.72 -13.10 15.42
C LEU A 121 -29.71 -14.56 15.82
N TYR A 122 -28.58 -15.24 15.64
CA TYR A 122 -28.40 -16.62 16.06
C TYR A 122 -28.33 -16.73 17.59
N GLU A 123 -29.10 -17.63 18.18
CA GLU A 123 -29.15 -17.85 19.64
C GLU A 123 -28.43 -19.13 20.10
N GLY A 124 -28.28 -20.12 19.21
CA GLY A 124 -27.65 -21.39 19.54
C GLY A 124 -28.20 -22.57 18.74
N GLU A 125 -27.56 -23.73 18.92
CA GLU A 125 -27.99 -25.01 18.37
C GLU A 125 -28.64 -25.87 19.46
N ASP A 126 -29.69 -26.59 19.10
CA ASP A 126 -30.38 -27.51 20.00
C ASP A 126 -29.63 -28.84 20.15
N ASP A 127 -28.71 -28.90 21.12
CA ASP A 127 -27.96 -30.10 21.49
C ASP A 127 -28.81 -31.05 22.35
N SER A 128 -29.88 -31.59 21.78
CA SER A 128 -30.71 -32.59 22.47
C SER A 128 -30.08 -33.99 22.55
N ASN A 129 -28.86 -34.20 22.03
CA ASN A 129 -28.10 -35.48 22.11
C ASN A 129 -26.57 -35.26 22.11
N ALA A 130 -26.05 -34.50 23.08
CA ALA A 130 -24.63 -34.12 23.18
C ALA A 130 -23.63 -35.26 23.53
N PHE A 131 -24.06 -36.52 23.67
CA PHE A 131 -23.16 -37.64 23.92
C PHE A 131 -22.86 -38.38 22.60
N HIS A 132 -21.76 -38.00 21.92
CA HIS A 132 -20.92 -38.81 21.02
C HIS A 132 -20.23 -37.88 20.02
N ALA A 133 -18.97 -37.50 20.24
CA ALA A 133 -18.28 -36.45 19.48
C ALA A 133 -17.69 -36.88 18.10
N LEU A 134 -17.80 -38.14 17.68
CA LEU A 134 -17.05 -38.67 16.52
C LEU A 134 -17.85 -38.97 15.24
N ALA A 135 -19.15 -38.68 15.17
CA ALA A 135 -19.97 -38.90 13.95
C ALA A 135 -20.74 -37.64 13.51
N SER A 136 -20.03 -36.52 13.34
CA SER A 136 -20.61 -35.16 13.29
C SER A 136 -21.19 -34.70 11.93
N ARG A 137 -20.98 -35.43 10.82
CA ARG A 137 -21.33 -34.95 9.47
C ARG A 137 -22.72 -35.35 8.94
N GLN A 138 -23.40 -36.32 9.55
CA GLN A 138 -24.71 -36.83 9.11
C GLN A 138 -25.75 -36.82 10.24
N ARG A 139 -25.72 -35.80 11.09
CA ARG A 139 -26.71 -35.64 12.17
C ARG A 139 -27.73 -34.57 11.82
N PRO A 140 -29.00 -34.75 12.22
CA PRO A 140 -29.96 -33.65 12.27
C PRO A 140 -29.41 -32.50 13.12
N ARG A 141 -29.47 -31.28 12.60
CA ARG A 141 -29.07 -30.06 13.32
C ARG A 141 -30.20 -29.07 13.32
N THR A 142 -30.44 -28.41 14.44
CA THR A 142 -31.51 -27.42 14.59
C THR A 142 -30.95 -26.12 15.14
N TYR A 143 -31.00 -25.08 14.32
CA TYR A 143 -30.48 -23.74 14.64
C TYR A 143 -31.62 -22.82 15.07
N ARG A 144 -31.44 -22.10 16.17
CA ARG A 144 -32.40 -21.12 16.68
C ARG A 144 -31.96 -19.69 16.40
N PHE A 145 -32.92 -18.86 16.04
CA PHE A 145 -32.74 -17.45 15.77
C PHE A 145 -33.86 -16.64 16.42
N ARG A 146 -33.54 -15.41 16.81
CA ARG A 146 -34.50 -14.42 17.31
C ARG A 146 -34.47 -13.16 16.49
N CYS A 147 -35.59 -12.45 16.37
CA CYS A 147 -35.59 -11.11 15.78
C CYS A 147 -34.80 -10.12 16.65
N SER A 148 -34.02 -9.23 16.03
CA SER A 148 -33.26 -8.19 16.72
C SER A 148 -34.11 -6.98 17.11
N ALA A 149 -35.29 -6.81 16.52
CA ALA A 149 -36.20 -5.72 16.83
C ALA A 149 -36.72 -5.86 18.27
N PRO A 150 -36.47 -4.90 19.18
CA PRO A 150 -36.93 -4.98 20.58
C PRO A 150 -38.44 -5.26 20.77
N PRO A 151 -39.37 -4.73 19.96
CA PRO A 151 -40.80 -5.04 20.10
C PRO A 151 -41.20 -6.38 19.49
N CYS A 152 -40.31 -7.07 18.77
CA CYS A 152 -40.58 -8.32 18.08
C CYS A 152 -40.07 -9.51 18.90
N ARG A 153 -40.95 -10.47 19.18
CA ARG A 153 -40.63 -11.70 19.94
C ARG A 153 -40.61 -12.95 19.06
N VAL A 154 -40.50 -12.78 17.75
CA VAL A 154 -40.49 -13.88 16.79
C VAL A 154 -39.24 -14.73 16.97
N ASN A 155 -39.46 -16.03 17.16
CA ASN A 155 -38.42 -17.05 17.19
C ASN A 155 -38.49 -17.89 15.92
N LEU A 156 -37.35 -18.11 15.29
CA LEU A 156 -37.18 -18.92 14.10
C LEU A 156 -36.32 -20.12 14.46
N SER A 157 -36.73 -21.32 14.05
CA SER A 157 -35.89 -22.50 14.08
C SER A 157 -35.77 -23.11 12.69
N ILE A 158 -34.54 -23.42 12.29
CA ILE A 158 -34.21 -24.06 11.03
C ILE A 158 -33.59 -25.41 11.35
N SER A 159 -34.29 -26.49 10.99
CA SER A 159 -33.78 -27.85 11.15
C SER A 159 -33.31 -28.41 9.82
N ILE A 160 -32.08 -28.91 9.76
CA ILE A 160 -31.48 -29.55 8.59
C ILE A 160 -31.25 -31.02 8.92
N LYS A 161 -31.86 -31.92 8.14
CA LYS A 161 -31.80 -33.37 8.38
C LYS A 161 -31.17 -34.08 7.18
N PRO A 162 -30.30 -35.07 7.41
CA PRO A 162 -29.68 -35.85 6.34
C PRO A 162 -30.73 -36.70 5.59
N PRO A 163 -30.43 -37.15 4.35
CA PRO A 163 -31.26 -38.08 3.61
C PRO A 163 -31.45 -39.40 4.38
N ARG A 164 -32.61 -40.03 4.21
CA ARG A 164 -32.95 -41.34 4.79
C ARG A 164 -32.26 -42.48 4.05
N PHE A 165 -31.97 -42.31 2.77
CA PHE A 165 -31.22 -43.28 1.98
C PHE A 165 -29.82 -42.74 1.67
N SER A 166 -28.78 -43.50 2.04
CA SER A 166 -27.42 -43.20 1.59
C SER A 166 -27.25 -43.49 0.10
N GLU A 167 -26.19 -42.97 -0.53
CA GLU A 167 -25.85 -43.33 -1.91
C GLU A 167 -25.62 -44.84 -2.08
N HIS A 168 -25.05 -45.49 -1.05
CA HIS A 168 -24.88 -46.94 -1.02
C HIS A 168 -26.22 -47.69 -0.99
N ASP A 169 -27.21 -47.18 -0.24
CA ASP A 169 -28.55 -47.79 -0.19
C ASP A 169 -29.23 -47.67 -1.56
N ILE A 170 -29.09 -46.53 -2.24
CA ILE A 170 -29.64 -46.32 -3.58
C ILE A 170 -28.97 -47.26 -4.59
N GLU A 171 -27.65 -47.36 -4.55
CA GLU A 171 -26.93 -48.31 -5.39
C GLU A 171 -27.40 -49.74 -5.11
N THR A 172 -27.56 -50.09 -3.84
CA THR A 172 -28.04 -51.41 -3.42
C THR A 172 -29.45 -51.68 -3.94
N LEU A 173 -30.33 -50.68 -3.97
CA LEU A 173 -31.70 -50.81 -4.48
C LEU A 173 -31.79 -50.83 -6.01
N THR A 174 -30.89 -50.16 -6.72
CA THR A 174 -31.06 -49.84 -8.16
C THR A 174 -30.00 -50.44 -9.08
N ASN A 175 -28.86 -50.94 -8.56
CA ASN A 175 -27.77 -51.47 -9.36
C ASN A 175 -28.17 -52.77 -10.08
N GLN A 176 -28.05 -52.76 -11.40
CA GLN A 176 -28.51 -53.85 -12.27
C GLN A 176 -27.74 -55.17 -12.04
N ALA A 177 -26.46 -55.10 -11.68
CA ALA A 177 -25.66 -56.30 -11.40
C ALA A 177 -26.11 -56.98 -10.09
N GLN A 178 -26.39 -56.19 -9.05
CA GLN A 178 -26.90 -56.70 -7.78
C GLN A 178 -28.31 -57.27 -7.92
N LEU A 179 -29.21 -56.58 -8.63
CA LEU A 179 -30.56 -57.07 -8.94
C LEU A 179 -30.53 -58.40 -9.72
N ARG A 180 -29.56 -58.57 -10.63
CA ARG A 180 -29.35 -59.83 -11.35
C ARG A 180 -28.90 -60.95 -10.41
N GLN A 181 -27.93 -60.69 -9.54
CA GLN A 181 -27.47 -61.67 -8.55
C GLN A 181 -28.60 -62.08 -7.58
N ARG A 182 -29.43 -61.13 -7.13
CA ARG A 182 -30.62 -61.42 -6.32
C ARG A 182 -31.60 -62.31 -7.05
N TRP A 183 -31.85 -62.06 -8.34
CA TRP A 183 -32.74 -62.89 -9.14
C TRP A 183 -32.20 -64.33 -9.32
N GLU A 184 -30.90 -64.50 -9.54
CA GLU A 184 -30.27 -65.83 -9.64
C GLU A 184 -30.33 -66.59 -8.30
N ARG A 185 -30.08 -65.92 -7.17
CA ARG A 185 -30.22 -66.51 -5.82
C ARG A 185 -31.67 -66.84 -5.47
N ALA A 186 -32.62 -65.97 -5.85
CA ALA A 186 -34.05 -66.22 -5.64
C ALA A 186 -34.53 -67.48 -6.39
N LYS A 187 -33.99 -67.73 -7.59
CA LYS A 187 -34.22 -68.99 -8.34
C LYS A 187 -33.67 -70.22 -7.64
N GLN A 188 -32.50 -70.11 -7.03
CA GLN A 188 -31.90 -71.22 -6.26
C GLN A 188 -32.70 -71.53 -4.98
N LEU A 189 -33.21 -70.50 -4.30
CA LEU A 189 -33.94 -70.66 -3.02
C LEU A 189 -35.40 -71.08 -3.20
N ALA A 190 -36.11 -70.52 -4.20
CA ALA A 190 -37.55 -70.77 -4.38
C ALA A 190 -37.87 -71.75 -5.53
N GLY A 191 -36.89 -72.23 -6.29
CA GLY A 191 -37.08 -73.19 -7.40
C GLY A 191 -38.11 -72.71 -8.43
N ASP A 192 -39.05 -73.59 -8.81
CA ASP A 192 -40.16 -73.28 -9.74
C ASP A 192 -41.12 -72.19 -9.21
N ARG A 193 -41.01 -71.83 -7.92
CA ARG A 193 -41.76 -70.72 -7.33
C ARG A 193 -41.07 -69.37 -7.51
N ALA A 194 -39.87 -69.27 -8.08
CA ALA A 194 -39.24 -67.98 -8.34
C ALA A 194 -39.87 -67.24 -9.53
N ASP A 195 -39.73 -65.91 -9.58
CA ASP A 195 -40.23 -65.10 -10.69
C ASP A 195 -39.36 -65.29 -11.95
N ALA A 196 -40.01 -65.40 -13.11
CA ALA A 196 -39.34 -65.64 -14.38
C ALA A 196 -38.55 -64.42 -14.89
N VAL A 197 -38.86 -63.21 -14.39
CA VAL A 197 -38.29 -61.95 -14.87
C VAL A 197 -37.54 -61.21 -13.77
N MET A 198 -36.33 -60.75 -14.09
CA MET A 198 -35.49 -59.90 -13.23
C MET A 198 -36.19 -58.59 -12.88
N ALA A 199 -35.95 -58.07 -11.68
CA ALA A 199 -36.43 -56.75 -11.28
C ALA A 199 -35.79 -55.63 -12.12
N ARG A 200 -36.58 -54.62 -12.46
CA ARG A 200 -36.11 -53.36 -13.06
C ARG A 200 -35.52 -52.46 -11.98
N ARG A 201 -34.69 -51.50 -12.38
CA ARG A 201 -34.04 -50.55 -11.46
C ARG A 201 -35.04 -49.74 -10.64
N VAL A 202 -36.21 -49.41 -11.23
CA VAL A 202 -37.29 -48.66 -10.57
C VAL A 202 -38.16 -49.52 -9.65
N ASP A 203 -38.15 -50.85 -9.78
CA ASP A 203 -39.10 -51.73 -9.08
C ASP A 203 -38.86 -51.74 -7.56
N ALA A 204 -37.60 -51.69 -7.10
CA ALA A 204 -37.29 -51.66 -5.67
C ALA A 204 -37.74 -50.33 -5.01
N PRO A 205 -37.42 -49.13 -5.55
CA PRO A 205 -38.00 -47.88 -5.06
C PRO A 205 -39.55 -47.83 -5.09
N ASP A 206 -40.17 -48.31 -6.18
CA ASP A 206 -41.64 -48.33 -6.33
C ASP A 206 -42.32 -49.23 -5.29
N TYR A 207 -41.77 -50.43 -5.06
CA TYR A 207 -42.32 -51.38 -4.09
C TYR A 207 -42.11 -50.89 -2.66
N LEU A 208 -40.95 -50.34 -2.33
CA LEU A 208 -40.67 -49.80 -1.01
C LEU A 208 -41.58 -48.61 -0.69
N ASN A 209 -41.78 -47.68 -1.62
CA ASN A 209 -42.72 -46.57 -1.45
C ASN A 209 -44.17 -47.07 -1.27
N THR A 210 -44.55 -48.14 -1.98
CA THR A 210 -45.87 -48.79 -1.80
C THR A 210 -46.03 -49.34 -0.38
N TYR A 211 -45.03 -50.05 0.15
CA TYR A 211 -45.07 -50.58 1.51
C TYR A 211 -45.13 -49.47 2.56
N LEU A 212 -44.36 -48.39 2.38
CA LEU A 212 -44.40 -47.24 3.28
C LEU A 212 -45.75 -46.50 3.22
N ASN A 213 -46.40 -46.44 2.05
CA ASN A 213 -47.73 -45.87 1.93
C ASN A 213 -48.82 -46.74 2.58
N ASP A 214 -48.72 -48.07 2.45
CA ASP A 214 -49.59 -49.03 3.13
C ASP A 214 -49.39 -49.01 4.66
N SER A 215 -48.18 -48.66 5.13
CA SER A 215 -47.87 -48.41 6.55
C SER A 215 -48.60 -47.17 7.09
N LEU A 216 -48.63 -46.07 6.33
CA LEU A 216 -49.35 -44.84 6.69
C LEU A 216 -50.88 -44.97 6.61
N ASN A 217 -51.36 -45.89 5.77
CA ASN A 217 -52.79 -46.15 5.52
C ASN A 217 -53.10 -47.66 5.67
N PRO A 218 -53.16 -48.19 6.91
CA PRO A 218 -53.22 -49.63 7.14
C PRO A 218 -54.53 -50.26 6.62
N ALA A 219 -54.44 -51.04 5.55
CA ALA A 219 -55.52 -51.87 5.03
C ALA A 219 -55.54 -53.26 5.68
N LYS A 220 -56.74 -53.83 5.92
CA LYS A 220 -56.90 -55.17 6.51
C LYS A 220 -56.15 -56.22 5.67
N GLY A 221 -55.20 -56.94 6.31
CA GLY A 221 -54.46 -58.05 5.71
C GLY A 221 -53.13 -57.69 5.01
N LYS A 222 -52.75 -56.42 4.91
CA LYS A 222 -51.50 -55.97 4.24
C LYS A 222 -50.33 -55.65 5.18
N ALA A 223 -50.46 -55.92 6.48
CA ALA A 223 -49.45 -55.56 7.48
C ALA A 223 -48.21 -56.48 7.51
N ARG A 224 -48.19 -57.54 6.69
CA ARG A 224 -47.12 -58.55 6.67
C ARG A 224 -46.66 -58.90 5.25
N ILE A 225 -45.37 -59.17 5.10
CA ILE A 225 -44.72 -59.56 3.85
C ILE A 225 -43.90 -60.84 4.11
N PRO A 226 -44.35 -62.01 3.63
CA PRO A 226 -43.56 -63.23 3.74
C PRO A 226 -42.27 -63.13 2.93
N LEU A 227 -41.13 -63.58 3.49
CA LEU A 227 -39.83 -63.51 2.81
C LEU A 227 -39.83 -64.24 1.46
N LEU A 228 -40.52 -65.37 1.38
CA LEU A 228 -40.65 -66.20 0.16
C LEU A 228 -41.62 -65.61 -0.89
N ASN A 229 -42.14 -64.40 -0.68
CA ASN A 229 -42.93 -63.71 -1.71
C ASN A 229 -42.07 -63.45 -2.95
N ARG A 230 -42.48 -64.01 -4.09
CA ARG A 230 -41.73 -63.97 -5.37
C ARG A 230 -41.29 -62.57 -5.79
N LYS A 231 -42.13 -61.55 -5.54
CA LYS A 231 -41.84 -60.16 -5.90
C LYS A 231 -40.91 -59.48 -4.89
N PHE A 232 -41.03 -59.82 -3.61
CA PHE A 232 -40.17 -59.27 -2.55
C PHE A 232 -38.77 -59.87 -2.65
N LEU A 233 -38.65 -61.19 -2.76
CA LEU A 233 -37.37 -61.91 -2.79
C LEU A 233 -36.48 -61.52 -3.98
N LYS A 234 -37.08 -61.18 -5.13
CA LYS A 234 -36.34 -60.76 -6.33
C LYS A 234 -35.89 -59.30 -6.30
N THR A 235 -36.54 -58.44 -5.51
CA THR A 235 -36.22 -57.01 -5.39
C THR A 235 -35.37 -56.71 -4.16
N PHE A 236 -35.74 -57.30 -3.03
CA PHE A 236 -35.10 -57.14 -1.72
C PHE A 236 -34.49 -58.48 -1.32
N GLY A 237 -33.16 -58.55 -1.28
CA GLY A 237 -32.42 -59.66 -0.71
C GLY A 237 -32.05 -59.37 0.75
N LYS A 238 -31.29 -60.28 1.38
CA LYS A 238 -30.77 -60.08 2.76
C LYS A 238 -29.81 -58.89 2.89
N ASP A 239 -29.24 -58.47 1.78
CA ASP A 239 -28.41 -57.26 1.65
C ASP A 239 -29.21 -55.96 1.82
N CYS A 240 -30.55 -56.01 1.80
CA CYS A 240 -31.43 -54.87 2.08
C CYS A 240 -32.00 -54.86 3.52
N ASP A 241 -31.62 -55.81 4.39
CA ASP A 241 -32.19 -55.94 5.73
C ASP A 241 -31.90 -54.71 6.61
N SER A 242 -30.72 -54.11 6.46
CA SER A 242 -30.33 -52.86 7.16
C SER A 242 -31.23 -51.69 6.77
N ILE A 243 -31.52 -51.55 5.47
CA ILE A 243 -32.41 -50.51 4.92
C ILE A 243 -33.82 -50.67 5.47
N LEU A 244 -34.35 -51.90 5.48
CA LEU A 244 -35.70 -52.18 5.99
C LEU A 244 -35.81 -51.93 7.50
N LYS A 245 -34.84 -52.42 8.29
CA LYS A 245 -34.81 -52.19 9.74
C LYS A 245 -34.67 -50.70 10.07
N GLY A 246 -33.85 -49.95 9.32
CA GLY A 246 -33.69 -48.50 9.47
C GLY A 246 -34.97 -47.71 9.23
N LEU A 247 -35.88 -48.22 8.40
CA LEU A 247 -37.21 -47.64 8.15
C LEU A 247 -38.29 -48.11 9.16
N GLY A 248 -37.91 -48.91 10.16
CA GLY A 248 -38.82 -49.41 11.20
C GLY A 248 -39.57 -50.70 10.84
N PHE A 249 -39.15 -51.42 9.79
CA PHE A 249 -39.67 -52.76 9.54
C PHE A 249 -39.13 -53.74 10.59
N THR A 250 -39.97 -54.67 11.03
CA THR A 250 -39.57 -55.72 11.98
C THR A 250 -39.69 -57.10 11.34
N ASN A 251 -38.79 -58.01 11.69
CA ASN A 251 -38.76 -59.37 11.16
C ASN A 251 -39.00 -60.34 12.31
N ASN A 252 -39.99 -61.24 12.16
CA ASN A 252 -40.24 -62.33 13.12
C ASN A 252 -40.48 -63.66 12.38
N LEU A 253 -40.30 -64.77 13.10
CA LEU A 253 -40.67 -66.11 12.65
C LEU A 253 -42.11 -66.41 13.07
N GLU A 254 -43.01 -66.62 12.10
CA GLU A 254 -44.38 -67.09 12.33
C GLU A 254 -44.49 -68.58 11.98
N GLU A 255 -45.29 -69.33 12.75
CA GLU A 255 -45.69 -70.70 12.40
C GLU A 255 -46.85 -70.62 11.40
N GLU A 256 -46.66 -71.14 10.19
CA GLU A 256 -47.68 -71.22 9.15
C GLU A 256 -48.75 -72.28 9.49
N ASP A 257 -49.91 -72.22 8.82
CA ASP A 257 -51.05 -73.14 9.06
C ASP A 257 -50.69 -74.64 8.85
N ASP A 258 -49.53 -74.94 8.27
CA ASP A 258 -49.00 -76.29 8.02
C ASP A 258 -47.94 -76.75 9.05
N GLY A 259 -47.67 -75.95 10.09
CA GLY A 259 -46.68 -76.23 11.14
C GLY A 259 -45.23 -75.94 10.74
N SER A 260 -44.99 -75.30 9.59
CA SER A 260 -43.67 -74.84 9.17
C SER A 260 -43.39 -73.40 9.65
N MET A 261 -42.13 -73.09 9.99
CA MET A 261 -41.75 -71.74 10.43
C MET A 261 -41.38 -70.89 9.21
N ALA A 262 -42.05 -69.77 9.02
CA ALA A 262 -41.79 -68.81 7.95
C ALA A 262 -41.29 -67.46 8.50
N GLU A 263 -40.29 -66.92 7.83
CA GLU A 263 -39.74 -65.61 8.12
C GLU A 263 -40.60 -64.52 7.48
N VAL A 264 -41.11 -63.59 8.29
CA VAL A 264 -42.10 -62.59 7.88
C VAL A 264 -41.66 -61.19 8.31
N TRP A 265 -41.73 -60.24 7.37
CA TRP A 265 -41.51 -58.82 7.63
C TRP A 265 -42.83 -58.10 7.91
N TYR A 266 -42.87 -57.31 8.97
CA TYR A 266 -43.99 -56.42 9.28
C TYR A 266 -43.68 -54.99 8.92
N LEU A 267 -44.68 -54.32 8.36
CA LEU A 267 -44.62 -52.90 8.04
C LEU A 267 -44.56 -52.08 9.35
N PRO A 268 -43.86 -50.93 9.36
CA PRO A 268 -43.89 -50.01 10.49
C PRO A 268 -45.31 -49.52 10.74
N LYS A 269 -45.65 -49.22 12.00
CA LYS A 269 -46.96 -48.68 12.39
C LYS A 269 -46.75 -47.37 13.14
N PRO A 270 -46.68 -46.24 12.43
CA PRO A 270 -46.59 -44.94 13.09
C PRO A 270 -47.93 -44.58 13.76
N ASP A 271 -47.87 -43.84 14.86
CA ASP A 271 -49.06 -43.26 15.50
C ASP A 271 -49.79 -42.29 14.54
N GLU A 272 -51.08 -42.04 14.79
CA GLU A 272 -51.83 -41.02 14.04
C GLU A 272 -51.20 -39.63 14.24
N ALA A 273 -51.17 -38.82 13.18
CA ALA A 273 -50.55 -37.49 13.21
C ALA A 273 -51.29 -36.56 14.18
N ALA A 274 -50.76 -36.40 15.39
CA ALA A 274 -51.37 -35.55 16.42
C ALA A 274 -51.11 -34.05 16.17
N ASP A 275 -49.90 -33.68 15.74
CA ASP A 275 -49.47 -32.29 15.47
C ASP A 275 -48.32 -32.24 14.43
N PRO A 276 -48.46 -31.50 13.30
CA PRO A 276 -47.40 -31.30 12.29
C PRO A 276 -46.08 -30.74 12.85
N LEU A 277 -46.11 -30.11 14.03
CA LEU A 277 -44.93 -29.53 14.68
C LEU A 277 -44.05 -30.58 15.39
N THR A 278 -44.58 -31.77 15.66
CA THR A 278 -43.84 -32.85 16.34
C THR A 278 -43.06 -33.73 15.35
N SER A 279 -41.87 -34.18 15.75
CA SER A 279 -41.07 -35.12 14.95
C SER A 279 -41.35 -36.55 15.41
N THR A 280 -42.07 -37.31 14.61
CA THR A 280 -42.51 -38.69 14.92
C THR A 280 -41.95 -39.71 13.91
N LEU A 281 -42.12 -41.00 14.19
CA LEU A 281 -41.81 -42.07 13.23
C LEU A 281 -42.54 -41.87 11.90
N ARG A 282 -43.76 -41.28 11.94
CA ARG A 282 -44.54 -40.94 10.75
C ARG A 282 -43.78 -39.99 9.81
N ASN A 283 -43.16 -38.95 10.35
CA ASN A 283 -42.40 -37.99 9.54
C ASN A 283 -41.20 -38.65 8.86
N SER A 284 -40.53 -39.58 9.53
CA SER A 284 -39.40 -40.32 8.94
C SER A 284 -39.84 -41.21 7.77
N ILE A 285 -41.02 -41.83 7.87
CA ILE A 285 -41.62 -42.61 6.79
C ILE A 285 -42.01 -41.71 5.60
N GLU A 286 -42.64 -40.57 5.88
CA GLU A 286 -43.00 -39.59 4.86
C GLU A 286 -41.77 -38.99 4.16
N ASP A 287 -40.70 -38.67 4.90
CA ASP A 287 -39.40 -38.22 4.36
C ASP A 287 -38.84 -39.25 3.37
N ALA A 288 -38.81 -40.53 3.77
CA ALA A 288 -38.36 -41.62 2.92
C ALA A 288 -39.20 -41.74 1.63
N ARG A 289 -40.51 -41.53 1.70
CA ARG A 289 -41.39 -41.55 0.51
C ARG A 289 -41.07 -40.42 -0.47
N TYR A 290 -40.79 -39.21 0.03
CA TYR A 290 -40.39 -38.10 -0.83
C TYR A 290 -39.04 -38.34 -1.52
N GLU A 291 -38.07 -38.93 -0.81
CA GLU A 291 -36.79 -39.32 -1.39
C GLU A 291 -36.92 -40.40 -2.45
N LEU A 292 -37.67 -41.47 -2.17
CA LEU A 292 -37.95 -42.53 -3.14
C LEU A 292 -38.65 -41.97 -4.38
N ASN A 293 -39.58 -41.04 -4.20
CA ASN A 293 -40.22 -40.36 -5.33
C ASN A 293 -39.22 -39.52 -6.15
N ALA A 294 -38.28 -38.82 -5.51
CA ALA A 294 -37.23 -38.09 -6.22
C ALA A 294 -36.33 -39.05 -7.03
N ILE A 295 -35.88 -40.15 -6.43
CA ILE A 295 -35.09 -41.20 -7.10
C ILE A 295 -35.87 -41.79 -8.28
N MET A 296 -37.17 -42.06 -8.10
CA MET A 296 -38.02 -42.57 -9.19
C MET A 296 -38.09 -41.59 -10.37
N LEU A 297 -38.16 -40.28 -10.10
CA LEU A 297 -38.24 -39.23 -11.13
C LEU A 297 -36.92 -39.05 -11.93
N GLU A 298 -35.79 -39.55 -11.43
CA GLU A 298 -34.52 -39.56 -12.17
C GLU A 298 -34.52 -40.56 -13.33
N PHE A 299 -35.36 -41.61 -13.26
CA PHE A 299 -35.51 -42.58 -14.34
C PHE A 299 -36.38 -42.05 -15.49
N SER A 300 -36.07 -42.49 -16.71
CA SER A 300 -36.82 -42.10 -17.91
C SER A 300 -38.30 -42.52 -17.83
N GLU A 301 -39.17 -41.81 -18.54
CA GLU A 301 -40.62 -42.12 -18.56
C GLU A 301 -40.92 -43.54 -19.03
N SER A 302 -40.10 -44.07 -19.95
CA SER A 302 -40.19 -45.45 -20.44
C SER A 302 -39.94 -46.49 -19.34
N GLU A 303 -39.00 -46.23 -18.43
CA GLU A 303 -38.69 -47.15 -17.32
C GLU A 303 -39.75 -47.06 -16.21
N ARG A 304 -40.32 -45.88 -16.00
CA ARG A 304 -41.42 -45.65 -15.04
C ARG A 304 -42.77 -46.22 -15.50
N THR A 305 -42.88 -46.67 -16.75
CA THR A 305 -44.13 -47.25 -17.26
C THR A 305 -44.51 -48.50 -16.45
N ASN A 306 -45.79 -48.62 -16.03
CA ASN A 306 -46.31 -49.70 -15.17
C ASN A 306 -45.79 -49.74 -13.70
N CYS A 307 -45.22 -48.64 -13.17
CA CYS A 307 -45.02 -48.53 -11.71
C CYS A 307 -46.37 -48.50 -10.99
N ARG A 308 -46.42 -49.04 -9.77
CA ARG A 308 -47.65 -49.06 -8.96
C ARG A 308 -47.96 -47.68 -8.40
N HIS A 309 -46.93 -46.91 -8.09
CA HIS A 309 -47.05 -45.57 -7.58
C HIS A 309 -47.11 -44.54 -8.72
N GLN A 310 -48.08 -43.63 -8.64
CA GLN A 310 -48.09 -42.44 -9.49
C GLN A 310 -47.07 -41.43 -8.94
N PRO A 311 -46.12 -40.94 -9.76
CA PRO A 311 -45.13 -39.98 -9.30
C PRO A 311 -45.78 -38.73 -8.71
N MET A 312 -45.30 -38.31 -7.54
CA MET A 312 -45.70 -37.07 -6.88
C MET A 312 -44.87 -35.91 -7.46
N TYR A 313 -45.50 -34.75 -7.68
CA TYR A 313 -44.83 -33.53 -8.13
C TYR A 313 -45.06 -32.39 -7.13
N PRO A 314 -44.31 -32.34 -6.01
CA PRO A 314 -44.53 -31.33 -5.00
C PRO A 314 -44.16 -29.94 -5.51
N ALA A 315 -44.90 -28.92 -5.05
CA ALA A 315 -44.64 -27.52 -5.38
C ALA A 315 -43.31 -27.04 -4.79
N GLU A 316 -42.73 -26.00 -5.38
CA GLU A 316 -41.54 -25.33 -4.83
C GLU A 316 -41.90 -24.56 -3.55
N SER A 317 -41.06 -24.67 -2.53
CA SER A 317 -41.36 -24.10 -1.21
C SER A 317 -40.89 -22.66 -1.01
N ARG A 318 -40.16 -22.08 -1.98
CA ARG A 318 -39.56 -20.75 -1.85
C ARG A 318 -40.57 -19.67 -1.45
N GLY A 319 -41.68 -19.54 -2.18
CA GLY A 319 -42.71 -18.53 -1.87
C GLY A 319 -43.43 -18.76 -0.54
N ASP A 320 -43.53 -20.02 -0.09
CA ASP A 320 -44.08 -20.33 1.23
C ASP A 320 -43.12 -19.94 2.36
N ILE A 321 -41.81 -20.17 2.16
CA ILE A 321 -40.77 -19.77 3.13
C ILE A 321 -40.66 -18.23 3.18
N GLU A 322 -40.70 -17.55 2.04
CA GLU A 322 -40.70 -16.08 1.98
C GLU A 322 -41.89 -15.49 2.75
N ARG A 323 -43.09 -16.09 2.62
CA ARG A 323 -44.28 -15.67 3.36
C ARG A 323 -44.14 -15.93 4.87
N VAL A 324 -43.63 -17.09 5.27
CA VAL A 324 -43.43 -17.43 6.70
C VAL A 324 -42.37 -16.56 7.36
N LEU A 325 -41.34 -16.12 6.61
CA LEU A 325 -40.32 -15.19 7.09
C LEU A 325 -40.72 -13.71 6.96
N ALA A 326 -41.97 -13.44 6.54
CA ALA A 326 -42.54 -12.11 6.27
C ALA A 326 -41.65 -11.24 5.36
N CYS A 327 -41.20 -11.83 4.24
CA CYS A 327 -40.35 -11.16 3.26
C CYS A 327 -40.72 -11.51 1.81
N ASP A 328 -41.97 -11.81 1.51
CA ASP A 328 -42.45 -12.07 0.14
C ASP A 328 -42.64 -10.78 -0.68
N ASP A 329 -42.78 -9.62 -0.04
CA ASP A 329 -43.13 -8.37 -0.69
C ASP A 329 -42.13 -7.21 -0.44
N TYR A 330 -40.89 -7.49 -0.01
CA TYR A 330 -39.91 -6.45 0.29
C TYR A 330 -39.61 -5.53 -0.91
N ALA A 331 -39.23 -4.29 -0.62
CA ALA A 331 -38.99 -3.27 -1.64
C ALA A 331 -37.74 -3.57 -2.50
N LYS A 332 -37.93 -3.64 -3.82
CA LYS A 332 -36.88 -3.83 -4.83
C LYS A 332 -36.78 -2.60 -5.75
N PRO A 333 -35.59 -2.22 -6.24
CA PRO A 333 -35.45 -1.11 -7.17
C PRO A 333 -36.02 -1.49 -8.56
N PRO A 334 -36.59 -0.52 -9.30
CA PRO A 334 -37.18 -0.78 -10.61
C PRO A 334 -36.12 -1.26 -11.60
N GLY A 335 -36.41 -2.36 -12.31
CA GLY A 335 -35.55 -2.90 -13.36
C GLY A 335 -34.44 -3.87 -12.91
N ARG A 336 -34.21 -4.08 -11.60
CA ARG A 336 -33.37 -5.19 -11.13
C ARG A 336 -34.20 -6.47 -11.03
N VAL A 337 -33.82 -7.47 -11.83
CA VAL A 337 -34.31 -8.85 -11.69
C VAL A 337 -33.61 -9.50 -10.50
N GLU A 338 -34.27 -10.46 -9.84
CA GLU A 338 -33.73 -11.19 -8.69
C GLU A 338 -32.27 -11.61 -8.90
N THR A 339 -31.41 -11.31 -7.92
CA THR A 339 -29.96 -11.48 -8.06
C THR A 339 -29.48 -12.93 -8.06
N ARG A 340 -30.38 -13.93 -8.00
CA ARG A 340 -30.02 -15.35 -8.04
C ARG A 340 -31.04 -16.21 -8.78
N SER A 341 -30.96 -16.22 -10.11
CA SER A 341 -31.44 -17.34 -10.93
C SER A 341 -30.24 -18.18 -11.37
N ALA A 342 -30.25 -19.49 -11.07
CA ALA A 342 -29.50 -20.65 -11.62
C ALA A 342 -28.02 -20.55 -12.13
N ASN A 343 -27.40 -19.38 -12.30
CA ASN A 343 -26.21 -19.14 -13.13
C ASN A 343 -24.93 -18.84 -12.33
N HIS A 344 -24.85 -19.25 -11.06
CA HIS A 344 -23.63 -19.13 -10.23
C HIS A 344 -23.14 -17.71 -9.91
N GLU A 345 -23.84 -16.66 -10.33
CA GLU A 345 -23.51 -15.28 -9.97
C GLU A 345 -23.74 -15.02 -8.46
N GLU A 346 -22.79 -14.32 -7.82
CA GLU A 346 -22.86 -13.93 -6.41
C GLU A 346 -22.86 -12.41 -6.27
N ASP A 347 -23.67 -11.91 -5.36
CA ASP A 347 -23.68 -10.49 -4.99
C ASP A 347 -22.32 -10.07 -4.42
N HIS A 348 -22.03 -8.77 -4.52
CA HIS A 348 -20.84 -8.19 -3.89
C HIS A 348 -20.74 -8.58 -2.40
N PRO A 349 -19.55 -9.01 -1.88
CA PRO A 349 -19.39 -9.49 -0.51
C PRO A 349 -19.88 -8.51 0.60
N TYR A 350 -19.87 -7.21 0.33
CA TYR A 350 -20.39 -6.20 1.25
C TYR A 350 -21.90 -6.30 1.50
N TYR A 351 -22.70 -6.77 0.54
CA TYR A 351 -24.12 -7.06 0.81
C TYR A 351 -24.27 -8.15 1.87
N ALA A 352 -23.50 -9.24 1.73
CA ALA A 352 -23.49 -10.31 2.72
C ALA A 352 -23.07 -9.79 4.10
N SER A 353 -22.06 -8.93 4.15
CA SER A 353 -21.52 -8.32 5.38
C SER A 353 -22.55 -7.46 6.10
N LEU A 354 -23.39 -6.73 5.37
CA LEU A 354 -24.52 -5.98 5.95
C LEU A 354 -25.74 -6.86 6.29
N GLY A 355 -25.68 -8.17 6.04
CA GLY A 355 -26.84 -9.05 6.19
C GLY A 355 -27.94 -8.78 5.17
N ALA A 356 -27.59 -8.26 3.99
CA ALA A 356 -28.48 -7.84 2.91
C ALA A 356 -28.22 -8.62 1.60
N ILE A 357 -29.04 -8.36 0.57
CA ILE A 357 -28.90 -8.91 -0.79
C ILE A 357 -28.91 -7.79 -1.83
N GLY A 358 -28.37 -8.05 -3.03
CA GLY A 358 -28.13 -7.02 -4.05
C GLY A 358 -29.37 -6.40 -4.68
N ASP A 359 -30.53 -7.07 -4.59
CA ASP A 359 -31.82 -6.57 -5.10
C ASP A 359 -32.61 -5.71 -4.10
N PHE A 360 -32.03 -5.39 -2.94
CA PHE A 360 -32.65 -4.46 -1.99
C PHE A 360 -32.77 -3.04 -2.56
N ALA A 361 -33.90 -2.38 -2.27
CA ALA A 361 -33.99 -0.92 -2.40
C ALA A 361 -33.05 -0.24 -1.39
N ASP A 362 -32.61 0.99 -1.69
CA ASP A 362 -31.59 1.68 -0.88
C ASP A 362 -32.01 1.88 0.58
N ALA A 363 -33.31 2.12 0.83
CA ALA A 363 -33.86 2.19 2.18
C ALA A 363 -33.67 0.87 2.97
N LEU A 364 -33.76 -0.29 2.32
CA LEU A 364 -33.53 -1.59 2.97
C LEU A 364 -32.04 -1.86 3.22
N VAL A 365 -31.15 -1.33 2.37
CA VAL A 365 -29.70 -1.38 2.63
C VAL A 365 -29.35 -0.55 3.87
N LEU A 366 -29.92 0.65 3.99
CA LEU A 366 -29.77 1.48 5.20
C LEU A 366 -30.38 0.81 6.44
N PHE A 367 -31.54 0.20 6.31
CA PHE A 367 -32.16 -0.58 7.37
C PHE A 367 -31.23 -1.69 7.85
N ALA A 368 -30.71 -2.53 6.94
CA ALA A 368 -29.80 -3.63 7.27
C ALA A 368 -28.53 -3.13 7.97
N PHE A 369 -27.92 -2.06 7.44
CA PHE A 369 -26.78 -1.39 8.05
C PHE A 369 -27.08 -0.91 9.49
N SER A 370 -28.20 -0.23 9.70
CA SER A 370 -28.60 0.26 11.03
C SER A 370 -28.75 -0.87 12.05
N ARG A 371 -29.33 -2.01 11.63
CA ARG A 371 -29.51 -3.18 12.50
C ARG A 371 -28.18 -3.83 12.84
N GLN A 372 -27.24 -3.94 11.89
CA GLN A 372 -25.91 -4.48 12.17
C GLN A 372 -25.16 -3.62 13.19
N VAL A 373 -25.14 -2.29 13.00
CA VAL A 373 -24.47 -1.37 13.95
C VAL A 373 -25.06 -1.45 15.36
N GLU A 374 -26.39 -1.55 15.48
CA GLU A 374 -27.04 -1.68 16.80
C GLU A 374 -26.79 -3.03 17.49
N THR A 375 -26.62 -4.11 16.72
CA THR A 375 -26.52 -5.47 17.26
C THR A 375 -25.08 -5.96 17.42
N ASP A 376 -24.15 -5.35 16.67
CA ASP A 376 -22.73 -5.72 16.59
C ASP A 376 -21.85 -4.46 16.51
N LEU A 377 -21.89 -3.67 17.59
CA LEU A 377 -21.14 -2.42 17.73
C LEU A 377 -19.62 -2.56 17.47
N PRO A 378 -18.92 -3.64 17.90
CA PRO A 378 -17.48 -3.78 17.65
C PRO A 378 -17.09 -3.77 16.16
N ASN A 379 -17.98 -4.20 15.27
CA ASN A 379 -17.74 -4.23 13.83
C ASN A 379 -18.32 -3.02 13.08
N GLN A 380 -18.79 -1.99 13.79
CA GLN A 380 -19.39 -0.77 13.21
C GLN A 380 -18.51 -0.14 12.12
N SER A 381 -17.20 -0.04 12.34
CA SER A 381 -16.25 0.52 11.35
C SER A 381 -16.19 -0.27 10.05
N TYR A 382 -16.32 -1.60 10.11
CA TYR A 382 -16.36 -2.46 8.93
C TYR A 382 -17.70 -2.35 8.20
N TYR A 383 -18.82 -2.28 8.92
CA TYR A 383 -20.13 -2.03 8.30
C TYR A 383 -20.19 -0.67 7.63
N PHE A 384 -19.53 0.34 8.20
CA PHE A 384 -19.44 1.67 7.59
C PHE A 384 -18.66 1.64 6.27
N GLU A 385 -17.54 0.90 6.22
CA GLU A 385 -16.82 0.65 4.97
C GLU A 385 -17.71 -0.05 3.92
N CYS A 386 -18.45 -1.08 4.33
CA CYS A 386 -19.40 -1.77 3.44
C CYS A 386 -20.43 -0.79 2.85
N LEU A 387 -20.94 0.14 3.66
CA LEU A 387 -21.91 1.14 3.21
C LEU A 387 -21.28 2.17 2.26
N GLN A 388 -20.06 2.64 2.52
CA GLN A 388 -19.33 3.57 1.65
C GLN A 388 -19.16 3.00 0.23
N ASP A 389 -18.69 1.77 0.13
CA ASP A 389 -18.43 1.13 -1.16
C ASP A 389 -19.73 0.84 -1.94
N LEU A 390 -20.76 0.34 -1.26
CA LEU A 390 -22.07 0.13 -1.86
C LEU A 390 -22.74 1.44 -2.31
N ALA A 391 -22.52 2.56 -1.62
CA ALA A 391 -23.01 3.88 -2.02
C ALA A 391 -22.37 4.35 -3.34
N VAL A 392 -21.06 4.09 -3.52
CA VAL A 392 -20.33 4.38 -4.76
C VAL A 392 -20.79 3.45 -5.88
N GLY A 393 -20.78 2.13 -5.66
CA GLY A 393 -21.11 1.14 -6.68
C GLY A 393 -22.57 1.21 -7.19
N ARG A 394 -23.50 1.70 -6.36
CA ARG A 394 -24.91 1.91 -6.77
C ARG A 394 -25.21 3.31 -7.31
N ASN A 395 -24.27 4.26 -7.15
CA ASN A 395 -24.48 5.68 -7.43
C ASN A 395 -25.77 6.25 -6.80
N SER A 396 -25.99 5.95 -5.51
CA SER A 396 -27.21 6.32 -4.79
C SER A 396 -27.00 7.54 -3.90
N GLU A 397 -27.72 8.63 -4.18
CA GLU A 397 -27.70 9.86 -3.36
C GLU A 397 -28.13 9.62 -1.90
N MET A 398 -29.11 8.73 -1.69
CA MET A 398 -29.61 8.40 -0.35
C MET A 398 -28.51 7.74 0.50
N LEU A 399 -27.78 6.78 -0.08
CA LEU A 399 -26.69 6.10 0.61
C LEU A 399 -25.50 7.06 0.84
N GLN A 400 -25.17 7.89 -0.15
CA GLN A 400 -24.08 8.88 -0.05
C GLN A 400 -24.37 9.95 1.02
N THR A 401 -25.63 10.39 1.14
CA THR A 401 -26.06 11.31 2.19
C THR A 401 -25.86 10.70 3.58
N GLN A 402 -26.24 9.42 3.75
CA GLN A 402 -26.04 8.71 5.01
C GLN A 402 -24.55 8.55 5.34
N VAL A 403 -23.72 8.19 4.36
CA VAL A 403 -22.26 8.08 4.53
C VAL A 403 -21.67 9.39 5.03
N SER A 404 -22.09 10.51 4.43
CA SER A 404 -21.64 11.85 4.82
C SER A 404 -22.06 12.21 6.25
N LEU A 405 -23.28 11.84 6.65
CA LEU A 405 -23.80 12.05 8.00
C LEU A 405 -23.09 11.18 9.06
N MET A 406 -22.60 10.02 8.69
CA MET A 406 -21.83 9.17 9.62
C MET A 406 -20.39 9.63 9.75
N ALA A 407 -19.77 10.07 8.66
CA ALA A 407 -18.45 10.70 8.69
C ALA A 407 -18.45 11.95 9.58
N SER A 408 -19.51 12.77 9.54
CA SER A 408 -19.63 13.95 10.42
C SER A 408 -19.83 13.62 11.90
N LYS A 409 -20.35 12.43 12.21
CA LYS A 409 -20.42 11.89 13.59
C LYS A 409 -19.10 11.31 14.08
N GLY A 410 -18.02 11.39 13.29
CA GLY A 410 -16.70 10.88 13.65
C GLY A 410 -16.56 9.37 13.54
N ILE A 411 -17.45 8.69 12.80
CA ILE A 411 -17.31 7.25 12.55
C ILE A 411 -16.23 7.07 11.47
N ILE A 412 -15.22 6.29 11.80
CA ILE A 412 -14.04 6.04 10.96
C ILE A 412 -14.15 4.64 10.37
N SER A 413 -13.90 4.52 9.06
CA SER A 413 -13.86 3.22 8.37
C SER A 413 -12.53 2.50 8.63
N LYS A 414 -12.50 1.16 8.48
CA LYS A 414 -11.24 0.42 8.58
C LYS A 414 -10.22 0.87 7.52
N ARG A 415 -10.69 1.19 6.31
CA ARG A 415 -9.86 1.77 5.25
C ARG A 415 -9.21 3.09 5.65
N ASP A 416 -9.96 3.98 6.32
CA ASP A 416 -9.43 5.25 6.82
C ASP A 416 -8.41 5.02 7.95
N LEU A 417 -8.65 4.04 8.81
CA LEU A 417 -7.71 3.63 9.87
C LEU A 417 -6.41 3.07 9.30
N ASP A 418 -6.52 2.16 8.33
CA ASP A 418 -5.37 1.56 7.66
C ASP A 418 -4.58 2.62 6.88
N ALA A 419 -5.28 3.58 6.25
CA ALA A 419 -4.66 4.73 5.61
C ALA A 419 -3.93 5.63 6.63
N ALA A 420 -4.51 5.85 7.81
CA ALA A 420 -3.89 6.64 8.87
C ALA A 420 -2.61 5.99 9.40
N TYR A 421 -2.62 4.67 9.68
CA TYR A 421 -1.40 3.93 10.06
C TYR A 421 -0.35 3.94 8.95
N LYS A 422 -0.74 3.66 7.71
CA LYS A 422 0.16 3.71 6.54
C LYS A 422 0.75 5.10 6.35
N SER A 423 0.00 6.16 6.67
CA SER A 423 0.49 7.52 6.58
C SER A 423 1.74 7.72 7.46
N PHE A 424 1.78 7.11 8.66
CA PHE A 424 2.92 7.16 9.56
C PHE A 424 3.95 6.04 9.34
N GLY A 425 3.86 5.33 8.21
CA GLY A 425 4.78 4.23 7.89
C GLY A 425 4.56 2.96 8.73
N ILE A 426 3.45 2.89 9.45
CA ILE A 426 3.10 1.76 10.31
C ILE A 426 2.25 0.78 9.50
N ASP A 427 2.66 -0.48 9.50
CA ASP A 427 1.86 -1.57 8.93
C ASP A 427 0.64 -1.85 9.83
N PRO A 428 -0.59 -1.74 9.31
CA PRO A 428 -1.81 -2.02 10.08
C PRO A 428 -1.81 -3.42 10.74
N ALA A 429 -1.11 -4.41 10.17
CA ALA A 429 -1.00 -5.75 10.75
C ALA A 429 -0.25 -5.76 12.10
N HIS A 430 0.69 -4.82 12.29
CA HIS A 430 1.52 -4.68 13.49
C HIS A 430 1.01 -3.59 14.45
N ALA A 431 -0.06 -2.87 14.07
CA ALA A 431 -0.57 -1.73 14.82
C ALA A 431 -0.99 -2.05 16.27
N GLY A 432 -1.43 -3.29 16.53
CA GLY A 432 -1.80 -3.75 17.87
C GLY A 432 -0.63 -3.96 18.83
N ALA A 433 0.59 -4.18 18.30
CA ALA A 433 1.81 -4.38 19.09
C ALA A 433 2.59 -3.07 19.34
N ILE A 434 2.25 -2.01 18.62
CA ILE A 434 2.94 -0.72 18.69
C ILE A 434 2.30 0.14 19.78
N GLY A 435 3.14 0.67 20.68
CA GLY A 435 2.73 1.58 21.74
C GLY A 435 2.45 3.00 21.25
N ASP A 436 1.60 3.73 21.97
CA ASP A 436 1.16 5.08 21.60
C ASP A 436 2.34 6.08 21.49
N ASP A 437 3.37 5.93 22.32
CA ASP A 437 4.55 6.80 22.30
C ASP A 437 5.36 6.66 20.98
N HIS A 438 5.34 5.46 20.36
CA HIS A 438 5.98 5.24 19.05
C HIS A 438 5.20 5.91 17.93
N ILE A 439 3.85 5.84 17.97
CA ILE A 439 2.98 6.53 17.00
C ILE A 439 3.18 8.04 17.09
N ILE A 440 3.24 8.59 18.31
CA ILE A 440 3.53 10.01 18.57
C ILE A 440 4.94 10.36 18.08
N GLY A 441 5.93 9.50 18.31
CA GLY A 441 7.29 9.66 17.79
C GLY A 441 7.34 9.75 16.26
N CYS A 442 6.67 8.84 15.56
CA CYS A 442 6.55 8.87 14.09
C CYS A 442 5.84 10.13 13.60
N PHE A 443 4.80 10.59 14.29
CA PHE A 443 4.12 11.84 13.96
C PHE A 443 5.02 13.07 14.14
N ARG A 444 5.76 13.16 15.25
CA ARG A 444 6.69 14.27 15.53
C ARG A 444 7.85 14.32 14.53
N ALA A 445 8.43 13.16 14.21
CA ALA A 445 9.46 13.05 13.18
C ALA A 445 8.93 13.46 11.80
N ARG A 446 7.66 13.16 11.51
CA ARG A 446 7.04 13.57 10.25
C ARG A 446 6.68 15.05 10.21
N LEU A 447 6.31 15.65 11.34
CA LEU A 447 5.95 17.07 11.44
C LEU A 447 7.11 18.01 11.09
N SER A 448 8.36 17.62 11.32
CA SER A 448 9.53 18.43 10.95
C SER A 448 9.75 18.52 9.43
N ASP A 449 9.23 17.55 8.68
CA ASP A 449 9.58 17.32 7.28
C ASP A 449 8.44 17.65 6.31
N ILE A 450 7.30 18.14 6.83
CA ILE A 450 6.07 18.38 6.04
C ILE A 450 5.60 19.84 6.11
N SER A 451 5.00 20.32 5.02
CA SER A 451 4.43 21.68 4.94
C SER A 451 3.27 21.90 5.93
N PRO A 452 2.91 23.15 6.30
CA PRO A 452 1.82 23.43 7.25
C PRO A 452 0.47 22.80 6.88
N LEU A 453 0.14 22.73 5.59
CA LEU A 453 -1.09 22.12 5.09
C LEU A 453 -1.04 20.58 5.19
N GLN A 454 0.13 19.98 4.96
CA GLN A 454 0.37 18.56 5.20
C GLN A 454 0.46 18.23 6.70
N ALA A 455 0.87 19.19 7.53
CA ALA A 455 0.89 19.06 8.98
C ALA A 455 -0.53 19.06 9.58
N GLU A 456 -1.46 19.82 9.01
CA GLU A 456 -2.89 19.71 9.36
C GLU A 456 -3.47 18.35 8.94
N GLU A 457 -3.11 17.87 7.74
CA GLU A 457 -3.46 16.53 7.29
C GLU A 457 -2.87 15.45 8.22
N ALA A 458 -1.58 15.51 8.56
CA ALA A 458 -0.95 14.59 9.50
C ALA A 458 -1.61 14.65 10.89
N ARG A 459 -1.99 15.84 11.38
CA ARG A 459 -2.75 15.98 12.64
C ARG A 459 -4.14 15.35 12.53
N ARG A 460 -4.80 15.47 11.37
CA ARG A 460 -6.08 14.80 11.10
C ARG A 460 -5.92 13.28 11.14
N GLN A 461 -4.90 12.74 10.48
CA GLN A 461 -4.57 11.30 10.53
C GLN A 461 -4.23 10.84 11.95
N LEU A 462 -3.51 11.65 12.72
CA LEU A 462 -3.19 11.33 14.11
C LEU A 462 -4.45 11.34 14.99
N ARG A 463 -5.38 12.25 14.76
CA ARG A 463 -6.68 12.30 15.46
C ARG A 463 -7.50 11.04 15.20
N ILE A 464 -7.56 10.59 13.95
CA ILE A 464 -8.22 9.34 13.55
C ILE A 464 -7.64 8.16 14.35
N LEU A 465 -6.31 8.08 14.51
CA LEU A 465 -5.67 7.03 15.32
C LEU A 465 -5.95 7.19 16.82
N GLY A 466 -5.98 8.44 17.33
CA GLY A 466 -6.29 8.73 18.72
C GLY A 466 -7.72 8.32 19.10
N ASP A 467 -8.68 8.57 18.22
CA ASP A 467 -10.09 8.18 18.41
C ASP A 467 -10.26 6.66 18.33
N ALA A 468 -9.58 6.00 17.39
CA ALA A 468 -9.67 4.55 17.22
C ALA A 468 -9.01 3.75 18.35
N ARG A 469 -7.95 4.27 18.97
CA ARG A 469 -7.23 3.65 20.09
C ARG A 469 -7.75 4.11 21.45
N ASP A 470 -8.73 5.00 21.48
CA ASP A 470 -9.22 5.72 22.67
C ASP A 470 -8.08 6.36 23.50
N SER A 471 -7.01 6.81 22.84
CA SER A 471 -5.80 7.32 23.50
C SER A 471 -5.89 8.83 23.73
N GLU A 472 -5.96 9.25 25.00
CA GLU A 472 -5.91 10.67 25.37
C GLU A 472 -4.56 11.33 25.01
N LYS A 473 -3.46 10.58 25.08
CA LYS A 473 -2.12 11.08 24.71
C LYS A 473 -2.06 11.46 23.23
N ILE A 474 -2.52 10.57 22.35
CA ILE A 474 -2.53 10.80 20.90
C ILE A 474 -3.51 11.92 20.55
N ARG A 475 -4.69 11.96 21.18
CA ARG A 475 -5.67 13.04 20.99
C ARG A 475 -5.12 14.40 21.45
N GLY A 476 -4.43 14.45 22.57
CA GLY A 476 -3.77 15.67 23.08
C GLY A 476 -2.74 16.21 22.09
N GLU A 477 -1.89 15.33 21.56
CA GLU A 477 -0.87 15.72 20.58
C GLU A 477 -1.48 16.16 19.23
N ALA A 478 -2.61 15.55 18.82
CA ALA A 478 -3.36 15.93 17.62
C ALA A 478 -4.21 17.21 17.77
N ALA A 479 -4.38 17.72 19.00
CA ALA A 479 -5.20 18.89 19.30
C ALA A 479 -4.44 20.23 19.28
N ASP A 480 -3.10 20.21 19.20
CA ASP A 480 -2.26 21.42 19.07
C ASP A 480 -2.48 22.43 20.22
N ALA A 481 -2.46 21.94 21.46
CA ALA A 481 -2.63 22.75 22.68
C ALA A 481 -1.27 23.25 23.20
N ILE A 482 -1.12 24.57 23.39
CA ILE A 482 0.07 25.17 24.01
C ILE A 482 -0.07 25.06 25.53
N GLU A 483 0.84 24.31 26.16
CA GLU A 483 0.84 24.08 27.62
C GLU A 483 2.20 24.33 28.27
N THR A 484 3.28 24.36 27.49
CA THR A 484 4.64 24.55 27.99
C THR A 484 5.25 25.87 27.54
N TYR A 485 6.26 26.35 28.28
CA TYR A 485 6.98 27.58 27.96
C TYR A 485 7.67 27.52 26.60
N GLU A 486 8.32 26.40 26.28
CA GLU A 486 9.00 26.17 25.00
C GLU A 486 8.01 26.21 23.82
N GLN A 487 6.83 25.59 23.97
CA GLN A 487 5.77 25.64 22.97
C GLN A 487 5.20 27.05 22.80
N ALA A 488 5.06 27.82 23.88
CA ALA A 488 4.59 29.20 23.84
C ALA A 488 5.60 30.13 23.14
N MET A 489 6.89 29.93 23.39
CA MET A 489 7.99 30.66 22.75
C MET A 489 8.08 30.33 21.26
N ALA A 490 8.04 29.05 20.90
CA ALA A 490 8.02 28.59 19.51
C ALA A 490 6.78 29.09 18.76
N TRP A 491 5.61 29.15 19.42
CA TRP A 491 4.39 29.64 18.77
C TRP A 491 4.46 31.13 18.40
N PHE A 492 5.21 31.93 19.14
CA PHE A 492 5.50 33.32 18.79
C PHE A 492 6.80 33.46 17.97
N ASP A 493 7.48 32.38 17.58
CA ASP A 493 8.81 32.43 16.93
C ASP A 493 9.83 33.28 17.74
N LEU A 494 9.86 33.09 19.06
CA LEU A 494 10.73 33.85 19.97
C LEU A 494 11.85 32.97 20.53
N ASP A 495 13.05 33.56 20.65
CA ASP A 495 14.18 32.95 21.36
C ASP A 495 14.15 33.30 22.86
N GLU A 496 14.75 32.48 23.71
CA GLU A 496 14.74 32.63 25.18
C GLU A 496 15.28 33.97 25.67
N ASN A 497 16.19 34.60 24.92
CA ASN A 497 16.83 35.87 25.28
C ASN A 497 16.08 37.12 24.80
N GLN A 498 14.95 36.98 24.10
CA GLN A 498 14.22 38.13 23.57
C GLN A 498 13.49 38.90 24.68
N PRO A 499 13.54 40.24 24.69
CA PRO A 499 12.91 41.06 25.73
C PRO A 499 11.39 41.06 25.62
N ASP A 500 10.72 41.36 26.72
CA ASP A 500 9.26 41.29 26.85
C ASP A 500 8.50 42.24 25.90
N ASP A 501 9.12 43.34 25.48
CA ASP A 501 8.53 44.25 24.49
C ASP A 501 8.41 43.59 23.10
N PHE A 502 9.34 42.69 22.76
CA PHE A 502 9.29 41.93 21.51
C PHE A 502 8.23 40.82 21.56
N VAL A 503 8.06 40.17 22.71
CA VAL A 503 6.95 39.22 22.97
C VAL A 503 5.60 39.90 22.75
N THR A 504 5.46 41.12 23.26
CA THR A 504 4.25 41.95 23.15
C THR A 504 3.96 42.35 21.70
N THR A 505 5.01 42.73 20.96
CA THR A 505 4.92 43.10 19.54
C THR A 505 4.44 41.91 18.70
N MET A 506 4.99 40.72 18.95
CA MET A 506 4.60 39.52 18.24
C MET A 506 3.17 39.07 18.55
N PHE A 507 2.74 39.24 19.81
CA PHE A 507 1.34 39.07 20.19
C PHE A 507 0.41 39.97 19.39
N THR A 508 0.74 41.27 19.26
CA THR A 508 -0.09 42.20 18.49
C THR A 508 -0.12 41.90 16.99
N LEU A 509 1.03 41.54 16.40
CA LEU A 509 1.16 41.26 14.98
C LEU A 509 0.37 40.00 14.57
N ARG A 510 0.50 38.91 15.35
CA ARG A 510 -0.23 37.67 15.05
C ARG A 510 -1.74 37.78 15.31
N THR A 511 -2.16 38.59 16.27
CA THR A 511 -3.59 38.81 16.55
C THR A 511 -4.25 39.79 15.60
N SER A 512 -3.50 40.74 15.01
CA SER A 512 -4.00 41.60 13.94
C SER A 512 -4.18 40.86 12.63
N ASP A 513 -3.24 39.95 12.30
CA ASP A 513 -3.26 39.22 11.03
C ASP A 513 -4.27 38.06 11.04
N ASN A 514 -4.54 37.47 12.22
CA ASN A 514 -5.52 36.41 12.37
C ASN A 514 -6.34 36.49 13.67
N PRO A 515 -7.54 37.10 13.65
CA PRO A 515 -8.39 37.28 14.83
C PRO A 515 -8.85 35.98 15.50
N SER A 516 -8.83 34.85 14.77
CA SER A 516 -9.23 33.53 15.31
C SER A 516 -8.21 32.95 16.30
N CYS A 517 -6.98 33.49 16.34
CA CYS A 517 -5.88 32.99 17.17
C CYS A 517 -5.74 33.72 18.52
N ILE A 518 -6.62 34.68 18.83
CA ILE A 518 -6.51 35.54 20.02
C ILE A 518 -6.50 34.74 21.32
N GLU A 519 -7.37 33.73 21.47
CA GLU A 519 -7.40 32.94 22.72
C GLU A 519 -6.13 32.10 22.91
N LYS A 520 -5.57 31.54 21.81
CA LYS A 520 -4.29 30.82 21.82
C LYS A 520 -3.13 31.75 22.15
N ALA A 521 -3.09 32.94 21.54
CA ALA A 521 -2.07 33.95 21.81
C ALA A 521 -2.10 34.41 23.28
N ARG A 522 -3.29 34.56 23.87
CA ARG A 522 -3.43 34.92 25.30
C ARG A 522 -2.92 33.83 26.22
N LYS A 523 -3.20 32.55 25.90
CA LYS A 523 -2.70 31.42 26.69
C LYS A 523 -1.17 31.31 26.61
N ALA A 524 -0.60 31.44 25.41
CA ALA A 524 0.86 31.45 25.21
C ALA A 524 1.53 32.62 25.96
N LEU A 525 0.96 33.83 25.88
CA LEU A 525 1.47 35.00 26.59
C LEU A 525 1.40 34.84 28.12
N SER A 526 0.35 34.20 28.63
CA SER A 526 0.21 33.90 30.07
C SER A 526 1.30 32.96 30.57
N ILE A 527 1.60 31.90 29.82
CA ILE A 527 2.65 30.93 30.17
C ILE A 527 4.03 31.61 30.18
N ILE A 528 4.31 32.49 29.21
CA ILE A 528 5.56 33.26 29.15
C ILE A 528 5.66 34.23 30.34
N ALA A 529 4.58 34.95 30.65
CA ALA A 529 4.54 35.90 31.77
C ALA A 529 4.68 35.21 33.14
N GLU A 530 4.19 33.98 33.28
CA GLU A 530 4.36 33.18 34.50
C GLU A 530 5.78 32.67 34.65
N GLN A 531 6.36 32.07 33.60
CA GLN A 531 7.70 31.49 33.63
C GLN A 531 8.79 32.56 33.81
N ARG A 532 8.67 33.70 33.11
CA ARG A 532 9.62 34.82 33.22
C ARG A 532 9.42 35.67 34.48
N GLN A 533 8.35 35.41 35.25
CA GLN A 533 7.90 36.24 36.37
C GLN A 533 7.76 37.73 36.02
N SER A 534 7.44 38.05 34.76
CA SER A 534 7.40 39.42 34.28
C SER A 534 6.12 40.14 34.70
N GLU A 535 6.26 41.11 35.60
CA GLU A 535 5.15 41.96 36.03
C GLU A 535 4.67 42.90 34.90
N ARG A 536 5.56 43.22 33.93
CA ARG A 536 5.25 44.00 32.72
C ARG A 536 4.31 43.26 31.78
N LEU A 537 4.61 41.99 31.44
CA LEU A 537 3.74 41.17 30.59
C LEU A 537 2.38 40.90 31.24
N ARG A 538 2.35 40.72 32.57
CA ARG A 538 1.10 40.60 33.34
C ARG A 538 0.28 41.88 33.30
N GLN A 539 0.92 43.04 33.43
CA GLN A 539 0.24 44.33 33.28
C GLN A 539 -0.30 44.52 31.86
N PHE A 540 0.49 44.23 30.82
CA PHE A 540 0.02 44.32 29.43
C PHE A 540 -1.21 43.45 29.15
N MET A 541 -1.28 42.24 29.70
CA MET A 541 -2.48 41.38 29.60
C MET A 541 -3.73 41.99 30.27
N SER A 542 -3.55 42.88 31.25
CA SER A 542 -4.62 43.51 32.02
C SER A 542 -5.00 44.92 31.57
N SER A 543 -4.04 45.75 31.13
CA SER A 543 -4.21 47.18 30.84
C SER A 543 -3.92 47.58 29.39
N GLY A 544 -3.17 46.75 28.64
CA GLY A 544 -2.78 47.02 27.25
C GLY A 544 -1.65 48.04 27.05
N THR A 545 -0.96 48.49 28.10
CA THR A 545 0.16 49.48 28.02
C THR A 545 1.34 49.12 28.94
N MET A 546 2.58 49.45 28.53
CA MET A 546 3.85 49.19 29.26
C MET A 546 4.45 50.47 29.90
N THR A 547 5.27 50.35 30.95
CA THR A 547 6.06 51.43 31.59
C THR A 547 7.57 51.37 31.23
N GLU A 548 8.33 52.46 31.42
CA GLU A 548 9.73 52.62 30.95
C GLU A 548 10.77 51.66 31.61
N PRO A 549 11.85 51.28 30.90
CA PRO A 549 12.80 50.22 31.31
C PRO A 549 13.90 50.66 32.30
N GLU A 550 14.46 49.69 33.06
CA GLU A 550 15.69 49.85 33.86
C GLU A 550 16.96 49.73 32.98
N MET A 551 18.05 50.40 33.40
CA MET A 551 19.31 50.51 32.64
C MET A 551 20.02 49.16 32.54
N ASP A 552 20.17 48.67 31.31
CA ASP A 552 20.86 47.42 30.97
C ASP A 552 22.40 47.57 31.04
N VAL A 553 23.10 46.45 31.25
CA VAL A 553 24.56 46.34 31.23
C VAL A 553 25.15 46.93 29.94
N GLY A 554 24.53 46.67 28.78
CA GLY A 554 24.94 47.26 27.51
C GLY A 554 24.84 48.79 27.49
N GLU A 555 23.76 49.33 28.04
CA GLU A 555 23.56 50.78 28.20
C GLU A 555 24.57 51.39 29.19
N ALA A 556 24.90 50.68 30.27
CA ALA A 556 25.91 51.09 31.23
C ALA A 556 27.31 51.22 30.62
N TYR A 557 27.77 50.23 29.84
CA TYR A 557 29.05 50.27 29.13
C TYR A 557 29.11 51.37 28.06
N ALA A 558 28.00 51.59 27.35
CA ALA A 558 27.89 52.65 26.35
C ALA A 558 28.02 54.05 26.98
N LEU A 559 27.51 54.26 28.20
CA LEU A 559 27.64 55.53 28.93
C LEU A 559 29.10 55.89 29.28
N PHE A 560 29.98 54.91 29.42
CA PHE A 560 31.43 55.13 29.59
C PHE A 560 32.22 55.03 28.27
N SER A 561 31.52 54.94 27.13
CA SER A 561 32.13 54.78 25.80
C SER A 561 33.06 53.55 25.70
N VAL A 562 32.64 52.45 26.32
CA VAL A 562 33.38 51.19 26.28
C VAL A 562 32.71 50.24 25.28
N ASP A 563 33.29 50.16 24.08
CA ASP A 563 32.74 49.36 22.98
C ASP A 563 32.97 47.84 23.14
N ASN A 564 33.88 47.44 24.03
CA ASN A 564 34.26 46.04 24.22
C ASN A 564 34.17 45.58 25.68
N ARG A 565 33.00 45.05 26.04
CA ARG A 565 32.67 44.48 27.37
C ARG A 565 33.41 43.19 27.74
N THR A 566 34.18 42.61 26.80
CA THR A 566 34.81 41.28 26.98
C THR A 566 36.26 41.33 27.45
N LEU A 567 36.80 42.53 27.70
CA LEU A 567 38.14 42.75 28.23
C LEU A 567 38.09 43.31 29.67
N PRO A 568 39.09 42.99 30.51
CA PRO A 568 39.20 43.57 31.84
C PRO A 568 39.48 45.08 31.74
N LEU A 569 38.68 45.89 32.43
CA LEU A 569 38.78 47.35 32.43
C LEU A 569 39.44 47.87 33.72
N ASP A 570 40.08 49.04 33.62
CA ASP A 570 40.62 49.74 34.78
C ASP A 570 39.51 50.55 35.49
N LEU A 571 39.04 50.01 36.61
CA LEU A 571 37.92 50.58 37.36
C LEU A 571 38.26 51.93 38.01
N ASP A 572 39.52 52.24 38.26
CA ASP A 572 39.94 53.52 38.86
C ASP A 572 39.78 54.67 37.85
N VAL A 573 40.00 54.38 36.55
CA VAL A 573 39.81 55.35 35.45
C VAL A 573 38.31 55.65 35.25
N LEU A 574 37.46 54.64 35.38
CA LEU A 574 36.00 54.78 35.27
C LEU A 574 35.41 55.52 36.49
N GLN A 575 35.92 55.28 37.70
CA GLN A 575 35.51 56.03 38.90
C GLN A 575 35.89 57.52 38.79
N THR A 576 37.08 57.81 38.26
CA THR A 576 37.52 59.19 38.02
C THR A 576 36.60 59.92 37.04
N THR A 577 36.03 59.22 36.05
CA THR A 577 35.06 59.83 35.10
C THR A 577 33.71 60.13 35.74
N VAL A 578 33.28 59.35 36.73
CA VAL A 578 32.09 59.64 37.55
C VAL A 578 32.34 60.86 38.43
N ASP A 579 33.51 60.96 39.05
CA ASP A 579 33.83 62.01 40.03
C ASP A 579 33.98 63.41 39.39
N ILE A 580 34.25 63.49 38.09
CA ILE A 580 34.40 64.75 37.33
C ILE A 580 33.11 65.12 36.57
N ALA A 581 32.09 64.24 36.57
CA ALA A 581 30.86 64.44 35.81
C ALA A 581 29.96 65.58 36.35
N ALA A 582 29.14 66.16 35.48
CA ALA A 582 28.21 67.23 35.84
C ALA A 582 27.09 66.71 36.78
N PRO A 583 26.58 67.51 37.74
CA PRO A 583 25.68 67.02 38.81
C PRO A 583 24.39 66.32 38.35
N ALA A 584 23.93 66.60 37.13
CA ALA A 584 22.75 65.97 36.54
C ALA A 584 23.01 64.53 36.05
N ASP A 585 24.25 64.21 35.69
CA ASP A 585 24.63 62.92 35.10
C ASP A 585 25.32 62.00 36.10
N VAL A 586 25.77 62.54 37.25
CA VAL A 586 26.45 61.79 38.31
C VAL A 586 25.63 60.59 38.75
N GLU A 587 24.33 60.74 39.02
CA GLU A 587 23.51 59.63 39.52
C GLU A 587 23.29 58.52 38.46
N LYS A 588 23.24 58.90 37.17
CA LYS A 588 23.12 57.98 36.03
C LYS A 588 24.45 57.24 35.78
N LEU A 589 25.56 57.95 35.84
CA LEU A 589 26.91 57.39 35.69
C LEU A 589 27.35 56.56 36.90
N GLN A 590 26.93 56.90 38.13
CA GLN A 590 27.18 56.10 39.32
C GLN A 590 26.48 54.73 39.23
N LYS A 591 25.24 54.71 38.73
CA LYS A 591 24.49 53.47 38.49
C LYS A 591 25.15 52.64 37.40
N ALA A 592 25.51 53.25 36.27
CA ALA A 592 26.26 52.56 35.21
C ALA A 592 27.61 52.02 35.71
N PHE A 593 28.34 52.78 36.52
CA PHE A 593 29.62 52.36 37.11
C PHE A 593 29.46 51.16 38.04
N THR A 594 28.42 51.16 38.88
CA THR A 594 28.15 50.05 39.81
C THR A 594 27.83 48.76 39.04
N ILE A 595 27.08 48.87 37.93
CA ILE A 595 26.75 47.75 37.05
C ILE A 595 28.01 47.21 36.35
N ILE A 596 28.86 48.08 35.80
CA ILE A 596 30.14 47.68 35.18
C ILE A 596 31.09 47.05 36.20
N GLN A 597 31.17 47.60 37.42
CA GLN A 597 32.04 47.07 38.47
C GLN A 597 31.61 45.65 38.88
N GLN A 598 30.31 45.39 38.98
CA GLN A 598 29.78 44.05 39.28
C GLN A 598 30.00 43.08 38.11
N ASP A 599 29.77 43.51 36.87
CA ASP A 599 29.99 42.70 35.67
C ASP A 599 31.47 42.32 35.51
N GLN A 600 32.39 43.27 35.70
CA GLN A 600 33.83 43.02 35.64
C GLN A 600 34.31 42.10 36.77
N ALA A 601 33.77 42.25 37.98
CA ALA A 601 34.10 41.40 39.13
C ALA A 601 33.59 39.96 38.98
N GLN A 602 32.44 39.76 38.34
CA GLN A 602 31.88 38.42 38.10
C GLN A 602 32.57 37.71 36.92
N ASN A 603 32.91 38.45 35.86
CA ASN A 603 33.43 37.87 34.62
C ASN A 603 34.95 37.68 34.60
N PHE A 604 35.74 38.53 35.27
CA PHE A 604 37.20 38.49 35.18
C PHE A 604 37.93 38.09 36.47
N ASN A 605 37.28 38.17 37.64
CA ASN A 605 37.95 37.96 38.92
C ASN A 605 38.01 36.50 39.40
N ASN A 606 37.44 35.55 38.65
CA ASN A 606 37.41 34.12 38.98
C ASN A 606 38.32 33.23 38.12
N ARG A 607 39.24 33.79 37.32
CA ARG A 607 40.22 33.02 36.53
C ARG A 607 41.63 33.59 36.63
N MET A 608 42.19 33.60 37.84
CA MET A 608 43.65 33.51 37.99
C MET A 608 44.04 32.03 37.93
N GLY A 609 44.20 31.53 36.71
CA GLY A 609 44.52 30.12 36.44
C GLY A 609 44.76 29.86 34.96
N SER A 610 45.97 30.21 34.52
CA SER A 610 46.62 29.89 33.24
C SER A 610 45.98 30.45 31.94
N PRO A 611 46.64 31.40 31.26
CA PRO A 611 46.17 31.95 30.01
C PRO A 611 46.48 30.99 28.85
N GLY A 612 45.43 30.52 28.17
CA GLY A 612 45.57 29.92 26.84
C GLY A 612 44.56 28.82 26.53
N GLN A 613 43.30 29.18 26.26
CA GLN A 613 42.44 28.63 25.18
C GLN A 613 40.99 29.16 25.32
N PRO A 614 40.31 29.57 24.22
CA PRO A 614 38.91 30.01 24.25
C PRO A 614 37.91 28.86 24.04
N ALA A 615 36.68 29.07 24.53
CA ALA A 615 35.54 28.15 24.61
C ALA A 615 34.75 27.97 23.30
N ASP A 616 34.05 26.84 23.19
CA ASP A 616 33.46 26.21 22.00
C ASP A 616 32.43 27.02 21.20
N ALA A 617 32.77 27.28 19.93
CA ALA A 617 31.83 27.32 18.81
C ALA A 617 31.73 25.91 18.23
N ARG A 618 30.57 25.48 17.69
CA ARG A 618 30.41 24.20 16.96
C ARG A 618 31.58 24.04 15.97
N ARG A 619 32.53 23.19 16.33
CA ARG A 619 33.73 22.95 15.55
C ARG A 619 33.43 21.76 14.66
N ASN A 620 33.53 21.97 13.35
CA ASN A 620 33.85 20.90 12.41
C ASN A 620 35.05 20.14 13.02
N GLU A 621 34.88 18.85 13.32
CA GLU A 621 35.93 18.04 13.97
C GLU A 621 37.20 17.94 13.09
N TYR A 622 37.05 18.26 11.80
CA TYR A 622 38.08 18.13 10.78
C TYR A 622 38.48 19.50 10.18
N PRO A 623 39.77 19.73 9.89
CA PRO A 623 40.21 20.96 9.25
C PRO A 623 39.59 21.14 7.86
N LEU A 624 39.07 22.34 7.55
CA LEU A 624 38.39 22.65 6.28
C LEU A 624 39.27 22.41 5.05
N GLU A 625 40.58 22.63 5.15
CA GLU A 625 41.55 22.41 4.07
C GLU A 625 41.71 20.93 3.70
N THR A 626 41.47 20.03 4.66
CA THR A 626 41.69 18.57 4.52
C THR A 626 40.39 17.77 4.59
N TRP A 627 39.25 18.44 4.71
CA TRP A 627 37.93 17.82 4.79
C TRP A 627 37.05 18.29 3.63
N PRO A 628 36.37 17.37 2.92
CA PRO A 628 35.45 17.75 1.85
C PRO A 628 34.23 18.51 2.40
N VAL A 629 33.51 19.16 1.49
CA VAL A 629 32.32 19.95 1.82
C VAL A 629 31.06 19.09 1.71
N GLY A 630 30.08 19.28 2.59
CA GLY A 630 28.73 18.72 2.47
C GLY A 630 27.83 19.56 1.55
N LEU A 631 26.76 18.95 1.01
CA LEU A 631 25.78 19.61 0.14
C LEU A 631 24.41 19.71 0.80
N ARG A 632 23.92 20.93 1.01
CA ARG A 632 22.55 21.17 1.47
C ARG A 632 21.56 20.83 0.35
N ASN A 633 20.56 20.03 0.69
CA ASN A 633 19.59 19.50 -0.26
C ASN A 633 18.59 20.59 -0.74
N ILE A 634 18.07 20.44 -1.96
CA ILE A 634 16.99 21.27 -2.51
C ILE A 634 15.76 20.39 -2.67
N GLY A 635 14.85 20.42 -1.69
CA GLY A 635 13.70 19.52 -1.67
C GLY A 635 14.13 18.05 -1.65
N ASN A 636 13.47 17.20 -2.46
CA ASN A 636 13.74 15.76 -2.53
C ASN A 636 14.78 15.40 -3.61
N THR A 637 15.98 16.01 -3.57
CA THR A 637 17.02 15.82 -4.60
C THR A 637 18.34 15.24 -4.06
N CYS A 638 18.31 14.43 -2.98
CA CYS A 638 19.52 13.84 -2.37
C CYS A 638 20.34 12.96 -3.34
N TYR A 639 19.71 12.32 -4.33
CA TYR A 639 20.43 11.58 -5.37
C TYR A 639 21.27 12.51 -6.26
N LEU A 640 20.83 13.75 -6.51
CA LEU A 640 21.61 14.74 -7.27
C LEU A 640 22.86 15.13 -6.47
N ASN A 641 22.72 15.36 -5.16
CA ASN A 641 23.87 15.64 -4.29
C ASN A 641 24.91 14.51 -4.34
N SER A 642 24.45 13.26 -4.27
CA SER A 642 25.31 12.08 -4.36
C SER A 642 26.06 12.02 -5.70
N VAL A 643 25.37 12.30 -6.82
CA VAL A 643 25.99 12.36 -8.15
C VAL A 643 26.99 13.51 -8.26
N LEU A 644 26.65 14.71 -7.78
CA LEU A 644 27.53 15.88 -7.84
C LEU A 644 28.81 15.67 -7.00
N GLN A 645 28.70 15.09 -5.80
CA GLN A 645 29.84 14.72 -4.97
C GLN A 645 30.75 13.72 -5.69
N PHE A 646 30.16 12.67 -6.26
CA PHE A 646 30.90 11.69 -7.06
C PHE A 646 31.66 12.34 -8.21
N LEU A 647 30.99 13.14 -9.05
CA LEU A 647 31.61 13.78 -10.21
C LEU A 647 32.73 14.75 -9.82
N PHE A 648 32.60 15.45 -8.68
CA PHE A 648 33.64 16.34 -8.16
C PHE A 648 34.93 15.59 -7.78
N THR A 649 34.82 14.32 -7.38
CA THR A 649 35.99 13.49 -7.05
C THR A 649 36.79 13.05 -8.27
N ILE A 650 36.25 13.19 -9.48
CA ILE A 650 36.89 12.74 -10.72
C ILE A 650 37.71 13.88 -11.28
N ARG A 651 39.02 13.83 -11.05
CA ARG A 651 39.94 14.93 -11.33
C ARG A 651 39.93 15.38 -12.81
N PRO A 652 40.04 14.50 -13.82
CA PRO A 652 40.02 14.92 -15.22
C PRO A 652 38.71 15.62 -15.61
N LEU A 653 37.58 15.15 -15.10
CA LEU A 653 36.27 15.75 -15.34
C LEU A 653 36.16 17.12 -14.66
N ARG A 654 36.58 17.21 -13.38
CA ARG A 654 36.61 18.46 -12.62
C ARG A 654 37.48 19.52 -13.30
N GLU A 655 38.66 19.15 -13.81
CA GLU A 655 39.56 20.07 -14.52
C GLU A 655 38.95 20.60 -15.83
N VAL A 656 38.22 19.76 -16.58
CA VAL A 656 37.48 20.19 -17.79
C VAL A 656 36.35 21.15 -17.41
N ILE A 657 35.60 20.88 -16.34
CA ILE A 657 34.51 21.74 -15.89
C ILE A 657 35.04 23.09 -15.39
N LEU A 658 36.12 23.11 -14.60
CA LEU A 658 36.72 24.34 -14.09
C LEU A 658 37.31 25.22 -15.21
N ASN A 659 37.81 24.61 -16.29
CA ASN A 659 38.36 25.30 -17.45
C ASN A 659 37.42 25.24 -18.67
N CYS A 660 36.10 25.14 -18.44
CA CYS A 660 35.13 24.79 -19.48
C CYS A 660 35.16 25.68 -20.73
N ASP A 661 35.52 26.96 -20.60
CA ASP A 661 35.56 27.91 -21.70
C ASP A 661 36.59 27.52 -22.78
N ASP A 662 37.68 26.83 -22.41
CA ASP A 662 38.69 26.33 -23.35
C ASP A 662 38.20 25.11 -24.15
N TYR A 663 37.21 24.41 -23.61
CA TYR A 663 36.67 23.17 -24.17
C TYR A 663 35.32 23.37 -24.86
N PHE A 664 34.65 24.51 -24.71
CA PHE A 664 33.32 24.72 -25.28
C PHE A 664 33.31 24.70 -26.81
N GLU A 665 32.26 24.07 -27.34
CA GLU A 665 31.99 24.09 -28.77
C GLU A 665 31.59 25.50 -29.23
N VAL A 666 32.09 25.93 -30.39
CA VAL A 666 31.64 27.21 -30.96
C VAL A 666 30.27 26.99 -31.58
N PRO A 667 29.24 27.74 -31.18
CA PRO A 667 27.88 27.46 -31.58
C PRO A 667 27.62 28.06 -32.98
N LEU A 668 28.23 27.47 -34.01
CA LEU A 668 28.08 27.82 -35.43
C LEU A 668 27.27 26.74 -36.15
N PRO A 669 26.30 27.12 -37.02
CA PRO A 669 25.44 26.15 -37.70
C PRO A 669 26.19 25.07 -38.49
N GLU A 670 27.32 25.42 -39.11
CA GLU A 670 28.15 24.49 -39.88
C GLU A 670 28.81 23.42 -39.00
N VAL A 671 29.26 23.79 -37.80
CA VAL A 671 29.95 22.88 -36.85
C VAL A 671 28.93 21.97 -36.14
N ILE A 672 27.76 22.51 -35.80
CA ILE A 672 26.72 21.76 -35.08
C ILE A 672 26.03 20.72 -35.97
N ALA A 673 25.91 20.99 -37.28
CA ALA A 673 25.25 20.08 -38.22
C ALA A 673 25.88 18.67 -38.23
N GLU A 674 27.20 18.60 -38.07
CA GLU A 674 27.98 17.36 -38.05
C GLU A 674 28.08 16.72 -36.66
N LYS A 675 27.71 17.43 -35.59
CA LYS A 675 27.82 16.96 -34.21
C LYS A 675 26.72 15.96 -33.86
N ARG A 676 27.12 14.82 -33.26
CA ARG A 676 26.22 13.78 -32.75
C ARG A 676 26.63 13.34 -31.35
N VAL A 677 25.67 13.25 -30.44
CA VAL A 677 25.85 12.73 -29.06
C VAL A 677 24.74 11.73 -28.80
N GLY A 678 25.07 10.49 -28.40
CA GLY A 678 24.06 9.44 -28.17
C GLY A 678 23.29 9.08 -29.43
N ARG A 679 23.96 9.06 -30.59
CA ARG A 679 23.39 8.90 -31.95
C ARG A 679 22.39 9.99 -32.38
N ALA A 680 22.10 11.00 -31.54
CA ALA A 680 21.19 12.09 -31.86
C ALA A 680 21.92 13.31 -32.47
N ALA A 681 21.28 13.96 -33.44
CA ALA A 681 21.71 15.26 -33.95
C ALA A 681 21.59 16.32 -32.84
N VAL A 682 22.70 16.98 -32.52
CA VAL A 682 22.71 18.04 -31.52
C VAL A 682 22.17 19.32 -32.16
N THR A 683 21.22 19.99 -31.52
CA THR A 683 20.70 21.28 -31.96
C THR A 683 21.49 22.43 -31.33
N MET A 684 21.46 23.59 -31.98
CA MET A 684 22.06 24.82 -31.47
C MET A 684 21.57 25.17 -30.06
N ASP A 685 20.25 25.12 -29.84
CA ASP A 685 19.63 25.42 -28.55
C ASP A 685 20.09 24.43 -27.46
N ARG A 686 20.26 23.15 -27.82
CA ARG A 686 20.78 22.14 -26.89
C ARG A 686 22.23 22.42 -26.50
N VAL A 687 23.09 22.87 -27.42
CA VAL A 687 24.46 23.30 -27.09
C VAL A 687 24.46 24.49 -26.14
N LEU A 688 23.62 25.51 -26.39
CA LEU A 688 23.55 26.69 -25.53
C LEU A 688 23.06 26.36 -24.12
N THR A 689 22.01 25.54 -24.00
CA THR A 689 21.50 25.06 -22.71
C THR A 689 22.55 24.20 -21.99
N ALA A 690 23.23 23.32 -22.72
CA ALA A 690 24.33 22.51 -22.19
C ALA A 690 25.50 23.36 -21.68
N GLN A 691 25.92 24.40 -22.42
CA GLN A 691 26.95 25.34 -21.97
C GLN A 691 26.49 26.14 -20.75
N LYS A 692 25.21 26.53 -20.67
CA LYS A 692 24.66 27.15 -19.46
C LYS A 692 24.80 26.21 -18.26
N PHE A 693 24.40 24.94 -18.42
CA PHE A 693 24.53 23.92 -17.37
C PHE A 693 25.98 23.76 -16.90
N VAL A 694 26.96 23.64 -17.81
CA VAL A 694 28.38 23.48 -17.43
C VAL A 694 28.93 24.71 -16.72
N ARG A 695 28.49 25.93 -17.07
CA ARG A 695 28.88 27.15 -16.34
C ARG A 695 28.34 27.18 -14.91
N GLU A 696 27.09 26.78 -14.70
CA GLU A 696 26.51 26.65 -13.36
C GLU A 696 27.24 25.57 -12.55
N LEU A 697 27.60 24.45 -13.19
CA LEU A 697 28.35 23.36 -12.55
C LEU A 697 29.78 23.81 -12.18
N ARG A 698 30.43 24.60 -13.03
CA ARG A 698 31.72 25.23 -12.73
C ARG A 698 31.63 26.15 -11.53
N ALA A 699 30.66 27.06 -11.50
CA ALA A 699 30.47 27.99 -10.38
C ALA A 699 30.26 27.22 -9.06
N PHE A 700 29.50 26.12 -9.12
CA PHE A 700 29.30 25.24 -7.97
C PHE A 700 30.59 24.52 -7.54
N PHE A 701 31.38 23.98 -8.46
CA PHE A 701 32.66 23.36 -8.15
C PHE A 701 33.66 24.35 -7.55
N GLU A 702 33.71 25.59 -8.06
CA GLU A 702 34.52 26.68 -7.47
C GLU A 702 34.07 27.01 -6.04
N GLN A 703 32.76 26.99 -5.76
CA GLN A 703 32.24 27.14 -4.39
C GLN A 703 32.65 25.97 -3.49
N MET A 704 32.55 24.72 -3.96
CA MET A 704 32.98 23.55 -3.19
C MET A 704 34.47 23.63 -2.80
N ILE A 705 35.30 24.22 -3.65
CA ILE A 705 36.74 24.41 -3.41
C ILE A 705 36.99 25.55 -2.42
N THR A 706 36.34 26.70 -2.61
CA THR A 706 36.73 27.96 -1.96
C THR A 706 35.91 28.35 -0.73
N ALA A 707 34.77 27.70 -0.49
CA ALA A 707 33.87 28.04 0.59
C ALA A 707 34.56 28.00 1.96
N PRO A 708 34.41 29.04 2.81
CA PRO A 708 34.94 29.07 4.17
C PRO A 708 34.07 28.24 5.15
N THR A 709 33.02 27.59 4.66
CA THR A 709 32.09 26.74 5.41
C THR A 709 32.34 25.26 5.14
N ASP A 710 31.79 24.42 5.99
CA ASP A 710 31.76 22.95 5.85
C ASP A 710 30.65 22.45 4.92
N THR A 711 29.70 23.32 4.55
CA THR A 711 28.56 23.02 3.70
C THR A 711 28.36 24.06 2.59
N VAL A 712 27.90 23.63 1.43
CA VAL A 712 27.48 24.48 0.28
C VAL A 712 26.15 24.00 -0.28
N GLN A 713 25.50 24.77 -1.15
CA GLN A 713 24.20 24.41 -1.74
C GLN A 713 24.26 24.63 -3.26
N PRO A 714 23.81 23.67 -4.09
CA PRO A 714 23.74 23.89 -5.53
C PRO A 714 22.73 24.99 -5.88
N ALA A 715 22.91 25.65 -7.03
CA ALA A 715 21.93 26.62 -7.51
C ALA A 715 20.66 25.92 -8.01
N ILE A 716 19.50 26.57 -7.87
CA ILE A 716 18.21 26.04 -8.36
C ILE A 716 18.27 25.81 -9.88
N ASP A 717 18.90 26.73 -10.63
CA ASP A 717 19.07 26.61 -12.07
C ASP A 717 19.92 25.37 -12.44
N LEU A 718 21.00 25.07 -11.69
CA LEU A 718 21.81 23.86 -11.87
C LEU A 718 20.97 22.60 -11.68
N ALA A 719 20.23 22.52 -10.57
CA ALA A 719 19.36 21.38 -10.27
C ALA A 719 18.26 21.21 -11.34
N SER A 720 17.65 22.31 -11.79
CA SER A 720 16.58 22.26 -12.80
C SER A 720 17.06 21.72 -14.15
N LEU A 721 18.26 22.09 -14.57
CA LEU A 721 18.86 21.63 -15.83
C LEU A 721 19.31 20.16 -15.73
N ALA A 722 19.78 19.73 -14.55
CA ALA A 722 20.17 18.34 -14.32
C ALA A 722 18.98 17.37 -14.32
N LEU A 723 17.79 17.80 -13.88
CA LEU A 723 16.62 16.93 -13.72
C LEU A 723 15.62 16.98 -14.90
N CYS A 724 15.55 18.09 -15.64
CA CYS A 724 14.62 18.22 -16.77
C CYS A 724 15.29 17.76 -18.09
N ARG A 725 14.83 16.64 -18.69
CA ARG A 725 15.32 16.20 -20.03
C ARG A 725 14.91 17.22 -21.09
N THR A 726 15.87 17.71 -21.88
CA THR A 726 15.70 18.84 -22.82
C THR A 726 15.32 18.43 -24.25
N ASP A 727 14.59 17.32 -24.40
CA ASP A 727 14.34 16.71 -25.72
C ASP A 727 13.03 17.16 -26.41
N ASN A 728 12.32 18.18 -25.90
CA ASN A 728 11.11 18.73 -26.54
C ASN A 728 11.14 20.27 -26.66
N PRO A 729 11.45 20.84 -27.84
CA PRO A 729 11.51 22.30 -28.03
C PRO A 729 10.18 22.98 -28.38
N GLU A 730 9.01 22.33 -28.23
CA GLU A 730 7.69 22.91 -28.60
C GLU A 730 6.68 23.02 -27.43
N THR A 731 7.11 23.43 -26.24
CA THR A 731 6.16 23.87 -25.20
C THR A 731 6.59 25.20 -24.59
N THR A 732 6.50 26.25 -25.42
CA THR A 732 6.41 27.62 -24.93
C THR A 732 5.13 27.82 -24.12
N ALA A 733 5.32 27.97 -22.80
CA ALA A 733 4.58 28.80 -21.87
C ALA A 733 3.06 29.02 -22.11
N GLU A 734 2.23 28.29 -21.35
CA GLU A 734 0.98 28.84 -20.84
C GLU A 734 0.98 28.85 -19.30
N VAL A 735 0.68 30.03 -18.76
CA VAL A 735 0.48 30.29 -17.33
C VAL A 735 -0.87 29.68 -16.93
N PRO A 736 -0.96 28.89 -15.83
CA PRO A 736 -2.25 28.37 -15.39
C PRO A 736 -3.09 29.52 -14.85
N LYS A 737 -4.10 29.94 -15.62
CA LYS A 737 -5.23 30.69 -15.09
C LYS A 737 -6.13 29.70 -14.34
N ALA A 738 -6.55 30.11 -13.15
CA ALA A 738 -7.65 29.49 -12.45
C ALA A 738 -8.90 29.49 -13.35
N ASP A 739 -9.58 28.35 -13.44
CA ASP A 739 -11.05 28.27 -13.30
C ASP A 739 -11.56 26.82 -13.22
N THR A 740 -12.37 26.60 -12.19
CA THR A 740 -13.60 25.79 -12.11
C THR A 740 -13.87 24.66 -13.12
N SER A 741 -14.10 23.44 -12.58
CA SER A 741 -15.12 22.42 -12.93
C SER A 741 -15.65 22.38 -14.38
N THR A 742 -15.70 21.26 -15.11
CA THR A 742 -16.19 19.92 -14.74
C THR A 742 -16.04 18.96 -15.95
N TYR A 743 -15.91 17.65 -15.67
CA TYR A 743 -16.32 16.47 -16.45
C TYR A 743 -16.14 16.36 -17.99
N ALA A 744 -15.65 15.18 -18.36
CA ALA A 744 -15.34 14.71 -19.70
C ALA A 744 -16.55 14.45 -20.61
N GLY A 745 -16.31 14.58 -21.93
CA GLY A 745 -16.83 13.63 -22.92
C GLY A 745 -17.39 14.24 -24.20
N LEU A 746 -16.66 14.07 -25.31
CA LEU A 746 -17.06 13.51 -26.62
C LEU A 746 -16.33 14.21 -27.77
N GLY A 747 -15.62 13.40 -28.56
CA GLY A 747 -14.78 13.84 -29.69
C GLY A 747 -15.57 14.49 -30.83
N SER A 748 -14.85 15.26 -31.65
CA SER A 748 -15.34 15.76 -32.93
C SER A 748 -15.07 14.74 -34.04
N VAL A 749 -15.98 14.67 -35.01
CA VAL A 749 -15.68 14.13 -36.35
C VAL A 749 -15.99 15.27 -37.33
N ASP A 750 -15.00 15.62 -38.15
CA ASP A 750 -15.02 16.64 -39.20
C ASP A 750 -15.26 18.11 -38.80
N GLY A 751 -14.63 18.54 -37.70
CA GLY A 751 -13.96 19.85 -37.70
C GLY A 751 -14.80 21.14 -37.59
N VAL A 752 -16.03 21.13 -37.06
CA VAL A 752 -16.73 22.38 -36.61
C VAL A 752 -17.56 22.15 -35.34
N ALA A 753 -17.47 23.09 -34.39
CA ALA A 753 -18.23 23.14 -33.13
C ALA A 753 -19.52 23.98 -33.27
N ILE A 754 -20.63 23.59 -32.63
CA ILE A 754 -21.89 24.34 -32.59
C ILE A 754 -22.25 24.69 -31.14
N SER A 755 -22.51 25.97 -30.86
CA SER A 755 -22.99 26.52 -29.59
C SER A 755 -24.41 27.08 -29.69
N GLY A 756 -25.21 26.80 -28.64
CA GLY A 756 -26.42 27.55 -28.19
C GLY A 756 -27.78 26.98 -28.62
N PRO A 757 -28.90 27.19 -27.89
CA PRO A 757 -29.15 28.15 -26.81
C PRO A 757 -29.75 27.53 -25.51
N MET A 758 -29.73 28.29 -24.41
CA MET A 758 -30.49 28.00 -23.20
C MET A 758 -31.80 28.82 -23.21
N PRO A 759 -32.95 28.24 -22.84
CA PRO A 759 -33.97 28.99 -22.12
C PRO A 759 -34.48 28.29 -20.84
N GLN A 760 -35.07 29.13 -20.00
CA GLN A 760 -35.47 28.94 -18.61
C GLN A 760 -36.63 27.95 -18.36
N ALA A 761 -36.80 27.63 -17.08
CA ALA A 761 -37.89 26.87 -16.46
C ALA A 761 -39.29 27.40 -16.82
N TYR A 762 -40.28 26.49 -16.93
CA TYR A 762 -41.52 26.44 -16.14
C TYR A 762 -42.51 25.41 -16.74
N SER A 763 -43.08 24.58 -15.85
CA SER A 763 -44.44 23.99 -15.86
C SER A 763 -44.98 23.21 -17.06
N GLY A 764 -45.39 21.97 -16.78
CA GLY A 764 -46.77 21.54 -17.06
C GLY A 764 -47.03 20.64 -18.28
N THR A 765 -47.35 19.37 -17.96
CA THR A 765 -48.37 18.51 -18.60
C THR A 765 -48.18 17.98 -20.04
N ASP A 766 -48.48 16.68 -20.13
CA ASP A 766 -49.01 15.89 -21.26
C ASP A 766 -48.08 15.26 -22.30
N SER A 767 -47.93 13.93 -22.12
CA SER A 767 -48.34 12.84 -23.04
C SER A 767 -47.72 12.71 -24.44
N SER A 768 -47.24 11.47 -24.68
CA SER A 768 -47.16 10.73 -25.96
C SER A 768 -46.13 11.21 -26.99
N THR A 769 -45.44 10.41 -27.82
CA THR A 769 -45.22 8.98 -28.07
C THR A 769 -44.17 8.95 -29.19
N LEU A 770 -43.25 7.97 -29.16
CA LEU A 770 -42.67 7.23 -30.32
C LEU A 770 -41.88 7.96 -31.44
N ALA A 771 -40.67 7.40 -31.68
CA ALA A 771 -40.09 7.06 -32.99
C ALA A 771 -39.71 8.23 -33.95
N ASP A 772 -38.71 8.19 -34.82
CA ASP A 772 -37.62 7.30 -35.23
C ASP A 772 -37.03 8.01 -36.49
N SER A 773 -35.73 7.82 -36.78
CA SER A 773 -35.15 7.88 -38.14
C SER A 773 -35.00 9.27 -38.85
N VAL A 774 -33.78 9.76 -39.17
CA VAL A 774 -32.82 9.41 -40.27
C VAL A 774 -32.84 10.42 -41.46
N MET A 775 -31.72 11.14 -41.61
CA MET A 775 -30.98 11.56 -42.83
C MET A 775 -31.48 12.66 -43.82
N GLY A 776 -30.49 13.49 -44.23
CA GLY A 776 -30.40 14.28 -45.49
C GLY A 776 -30.89 15.74 -45.37
N ASP A 777 -30.32 16.78 -45.99
CA ASP A 777 -29.24 16.96 -46.98
C ASP A 777 -28.99 18.49 -47.14
N ASP A 778 -27.75 18.86 -47.49
CA ASP A 778 -27.23 20.02 -48.25
C ASP A 778 -27.82 21.47 -48.25
N THR A 779 -26.91 22.41 -47.91
CA THR A 779 -26.48 23.62 -48.68
C THR A 779 -27.19 25.01 -48.65
N VAL A 780 -26.31 26.04 -48.70
CA VAL A 780 -26.40 27.42 -49.25
C VAL A 780 -26.69 28.61 -48.27
N GLY A 781 -25.71 29.53 -48.15
CA GLY A 781 -25.82 30.89 -47.54
C GLY A 781 -26.34 31.96 -48.52
N PRO A 782 -25.90 33.25 -48.51
CA PRO A 782 -25.22 34.05 -47.48
C PRO A 782 -25.75 35.52 -47.34
N ALA A 783 -25.05 36.31 -46.49
CA ALA A 783 -24.84 37.78 -46.52
C ALA A 783 -25.97 38.71 -45.98
N PHE A 784 -25.75 39.89 -45.37
CA PHE A 784 -24.71 40.95 -45.38
C PHE A 784 -24.79 41.82 -44.08
N ASP A 785 -23.66 42.48 -43.72
CA ASP A 785 -23.42 43.88 -43.22
C ASP A 785 -24.59 44.74 -42.67
N ASP A 786 -24.46 45.71 -41.75
CA ASP A 786 -23.34 46.60 -41.39
C ASP A 786 -23.70 47.47 -40.14
N THR A 787 -22.66 48.00 -39.47
CA THR A 787 -22.51 49.33 -38.80
C THR A 787 -23.31 49.80 -37.54
N GLU A 788 -22.50 50.17 -36.54
CA GLU A 788 -22.37 51.47 -35.82
C GLU A 788 -23.29 51.95 -34.66
N ASP A 789 -22.57 52.50 -33.65
CA ASP A 789 -22.82 53.69 -32.82
C ASP A 789 -23.48 53.64 -31.42
N ALA A 790 -22.59 53.82 -30.43
CA ALA A 790 -22.51 54.94 -29.47
C ALA A 790 -23.56 55.15 -28.33
N LYS A 791 -23.03 54.93 -27.11
CA LYS A 791 -22.99 55.81 -25.92
C LYS A 791 -24.22 56.06 -25.02
N SER A 792 -23.83 56.34 -23.77
CA SER A 792 -24.52 56.96 -22.62
C SER A 792 -25.38 55.98 -21.82
N ASP A 793 -25.47 56.00 -20.49
CA ASP A 793 -24.75 56.58 -19.34
C ASP A 793 -25.77 56.51 -18.20
N THR A 794 -25.38 55.99 -17.03
CA THR A 794 -25.93 56.37 -15.70
C THR A 794 -27.42 55.98 -15.42
N SER A 795 -27.92 55.69 -14.21
CA SER A 795 -27.53 56.12 -12.87
C SER A 795 -28.46 55.45 -11.80
N MET A 796 -27.94 55.24 -10.58
CA MET A 796 -28.58 55.49 -9.25
C MET A 796 -29.62 54.48 -8.72
N GLN A 797 -29.32 53.74 -7.64
CA GLN A 797 -29.42 54.09 -6.18
C GLN A 797 -30.85 54.11 -5.65
N ALA A 798 -31.22 53.75 -4.41
CA ALA A 798 -30.58 53.23 -3.19
C ALA A 798 -31.73 52.91 -2.20
N MET A 799 -31.46 52.29 -1.03
CA MET A 799 -32.03 52.74 0.26
C MET A 799 -31.18 52.26 1.44
N ASP A 800 -31.18 53.12 2.46
CA ASP A 800 -30.26 53.31 3.58
C ASP A 800 -31.06 53.36 4.90
N LEU A 801 -30.41 53.16 6.06
CA LEU A 801 -30.88 53.58 7.39
C LEU A 801 -29.67 53.97 8.28
N GLY A 802 -29.68 55.25 8.72
CA GLY A 802 -28.59 56.03 9.37
C GLY A 802 -28.23 55.72 10.84
N SER A 803 -27.40 56.52 11.56
CA SER A 803 -27.32 57.99 11.57
C SER A 803 -26.03 58.61 12.17
N GLN A 804 -25.61 59.75 11.58
CA GLN A 804 -25.11 61.07 12.11
C GLN A 804 -23.77 61.20 12.89
N ASN A 805 -22.74 61.85 12.30
CA ASN A 805 -22.29 63.29 12.35
C ASN A 805 -21.03 63.42 13.26
N ASP A 806 -19.97 64.21 13.02
CA ASP A 806 -19.78 65.42 12.22
C ASP A 806 -18.27 65.78 12.12
N GLN A 807 -17.93 66.61 11.11
CA GLN A 807 -16.79 67.57 11.00
C GLN A 807 -15.40 67.19 10.43
N ALA A 808 -15.25 67.60 9.15
CA ALA A 808 -14.23 68.51 8.56
C ALA A 808 -12.73 68.13 8.44
N ALA A 809 -12.24 68.14 7.18
CA ALA A 809 -10.88 67.85 6.71
C ALA A 809 -9.90 69.05 6.75
N PRO A 810 -8.58 68.80 6.59
CA PRO A 810 -7.84 69.43 5.48
C PRO A 810 -6.94 68.48 4.65
N ALA A 811 -6.43 69.02 3.54
CA ALA A 811 -5.95 68.46 2.26
C ALA A 811 -4.71 67.49 2.26
N PRO A 812 -4.46 66.75 1.15
CA PRO A 812 -3.48 65.66 1.09
C PRO A 812 -2.07 66.14 0.72
N PRO A 813 -0.99 65.44 1.15
CA PRO A 813 0.32 65.56 0.53
C PRO A 813 0.53 64.52 -0.59
N ASP A 814 1.18 65.00 -1.66
CA ASP A 814 1.59 64.25 -2.85
C ASP A 814 2.69 63.21 -2.57
N ARG A 815 2.52 62.03 -3.18
CA ARG A 815 3.40 60.85 -3.34
C ARG A 815 3.19 59.68 -2.36
N PRO A 816 2.90 58.46 -2.86
CA PRO A 816 2.95 57.25 -2.04
C PRO A 816 4.43 56.82 -1.80
N PRO A 817 4.76 56.24 -0.62
CA PRO A 817 6.07 55.68 -0.30
C PRO A 817 6.34 54.34 -1.03
N PRO A 818 7.62 53.91 -1.13
CA PRO A 818 8.02 52.76 -1.96
C PRO A 818 7.60 51.43 -1.33
N ILE A 819 7.15 50.51 -2.19
CA ILE A 819 6.71 49.15 -1.84
C ILE A 819 7.95 48.25 -1.60
N PRO A 820 8.01 47.44 -0.52
CA PRO A 820 9.09 46.48 -0.30
C PRO A 820 9.07 45.32 -1.33
N PRO A 821 10.22 44.68 -1.64
CA PRO A 821 10.30 43.70 -2.71
C PRO A 821 9.51 42.43 -2.38
N ARG A 822 8.62 42.02 -3.29
CA ARG A 822 7.82 40.79 -3.23
C ARG A 822 8.73 39.56 -3.43
N PRO A 823 8.52 38.43 -2.71
CA PRO A 823 9.27 37.19 -2.95
C PRO A 823 9.10 36.73 -4.40
N ASP A 824 10.21 36.27 -4.99
CA ASP A 824 10.33 36.01 -6.42
C ASP A 824 9.52 34.77 -6.84
N ILE A 825 8.30 35.01 -7.32
CA ILE A 825 7.31 33.99 -7.75
C ILE A 825 7.91 33.03 -8.80
N GLN A 826 8.92 33.46 -9.56
CA GLN A 826 9.57 32.59 -10.54
C GLN A 826 10.38 31.45 -9.89
N ASN A 827 11.02 31.70 -8.74
CA ASN A 827 11.82 30.68 -8.05
C ASN A 827 10.94 29.63 -7.35
N SER A 828 9.80 30.02 -6.80
CA SER A 828 8.87 29.06 -6.19
C SER A 828 8.23 28.12 -7.23
N ILE A 829 7.90 28.63 -8.42
CA ILE A 829 7.39 27.81 -9.53
C ILE A 829 8.46 26.84 -10.04
N LYS A 830 9.72 27.30 -10.16
CA LYS A 830 10.85 26.44 -10.55
C LYS A 830 11.09 25.31 -9.54
N ILE A 831 11.05 25.61 -8.23
CA ILE A 831 11.21 24.60 -7.17
C ILE A 831 10.06 23.59 -7.21
N GLY A 832 8.80 24.03 -7.41
CA GLY A 832 7.67 23.10 -7.53
C GLY A 832 7.80 22.13 -8.71
N ARG A 833 8.23 22.61 -9.89
CA ARG A 833 8.51 21.74 -11.05
C ARG A 833 9.70 20.80 -10.83
N LEU A 834 10.72 21.29 -10.12
CA LEU A 834 11.89 20.49 -9.73
C LEU A 834 11.47 19.33 -8.83
N GLU A 835 10.64 19.59 -7.82
CA GLU A 835 10.14 18.56 -6.89
C GLU A 835 9.26 17.51 -7.59
N GLU A 836 8.48 17.90 -8.59
CA GLU A 836 7.65 16.97 -9.36
C GLU A 836 8.50 16.07 -10.27
N SER A 837 9.48 16.66 -10.97
CA SER A 837 10.43 15.92 -11.81
C SER A 837 11.32 15.00 -10.96
N ALA A 838 11.68 15.46 -9.75
CA ALA A 838 12.54 14.73 -8.83
C ALA A 838 11.92 13.46 -8.24
N ARG A 839 10.58 13.34 -8.21
CA ARG A 839 9.88 12.15 -7.68
C ARG A 839 10.00 10.91 -8.57
N GLN A 840 10.44 11.06 -9.82
CA GLN A 840 10.37 10.01 -10.83
C GLN A 840 11.74 9.50 -11.31
N GLN A 841 12.86 10.05 -10.82
CA GLN A 841 14.20 9.77 -11.34
C GLN A 841 15.11 9.07 -10.32
N ASP A 842 16.06 8.27 -10.82
CA ASP A 842 17.10 7.59 -10.03
C ASP A 842 18.48 8.21 -10.35
N ALA A 843 19.47 8.01 -9.48
CA ALA A 843 20.83 8.56 -9.61
C ALA A 843 21.49 8.22 -10.96
N ALA A 844 21.23 7.02 -11.49
CA ALA A 844 21.72 6.57 -12.79
C ALA A 844 21.16 7.41 -13.96
N GLU A 845 19.87 7.75 -13.94
CA GLU A 845 19.23 8.54 -14.99
C GLU A 845 19.77 9.98 -14.99
N VAL A 846 19.93 10.55 -13.80
CA VAL A 846 20.45 11.90 -13.60
C VAL A 846 21.90 11.99 -14.06
N MET A 847 22.72 11.00 -13.72
CA MET A 847 24.11 10.93 -14.18
C MET A 847 24.20 10.81 -15.71
N GLY A 848 23.32 10.02 -16.34
CA GLY A 848 23.21 9.93 -17.80
C GLY A 848 22.89 11.28 -18.44
N ASN A 849 21.90 12.01 -17.91
CA ASN A 849 21.56 13.34 -18.42
C ASN A 849 22.72 14.35 -18.26
N ILE A 850 23.44 14.31 -17.13
CA ILE A 850 24.62 15.16 -16.92
C ILE A 850 25.72 14.81 -17.94
N PHE A 851 25.98 13.53 -18.20
CA PHE A 851 26.94 13.10 -19.22
C PHE A 851 26.57 13.62 -20.61
N ASP A 852 25.30 13.54 -20.99
CA ASP A 852 24.81 14.05 -22.28
C ASP A 852 24.96 15.57 -22.38
N LEU A 853 24.60 16.32 -21.32
CA LEU A 853 24.74 17.77 -21.28
C LEU A 853 26.21 18.19 -21.37
N VAL A 854 27.11 17.60 -20.57
CA VAL A 854 28.54 17.92 -20.64
C VAL A 854 29.11 17.63 -22.03
N SER A 855 28.74 16.48 -22.61
CA SER A 855 29.16 16.09 -23.96
C SER A 855 28.66 17.04 -25.06
N CYS A 856 27.43 17.54 -24.93
CA CYS A 856 26.88 18.53 -25.86
C CYS A 856 27.61 19.88 -25.77
N ALA A 857 28.02 20.28 -24.55
CA ALA A 857 28.66 21.57 -24.30
C ALA A 857 30.10 21.65 -24.84
N ILE A 858 30.87 20.56 -24.71
CA ILE A 858 32.29 20.51 -25.07
C ILE A 858 32.52 20.09 -26.52
N LYS A 859 33.66 20.50 -27.07
CA LYS A 859 34.16 20.11 -28.38
C LYS A 859 34.64 18.65 -28.36
N GLY A 860 34.33 17.91 -29.43
CA GLY A 860 34.86 16.56 -29.64
C GLY A 860 36.37 16.52 -29.86
N GLU A 861 37.03 15.51 -29.30
CA GLU A 861 38.44 15.17 -29.58
C GLU A 861 38.55 14.44 -30.92
N ASP A 862 37.59 13.55 -31.24
CA ASP A 862 37.55 12.76 -32.48
C ASP A 862 36.10 12.34 -32.80
N VAL A 863 35.90 11.64 -33.92
CA VAL A 863 34.61 11.07 -34.33
C VAL A 863 34.69 9.54 -34.35
N MET A 864 33.79 8.90 -33.61
CA MET A 864 33.65 7.44 -33.54
C MET A 864 32.84 6.88 -34.71
N ARG A 865 32.58 5.56 -34.67
CA ARG A 865 31.70 4.88 -35.63
C ARG A 865 30.32 5.56 -35.66
N GLU A 866 29.67 5.58 -36.81
CA GLU A 866 28.33 6.18 -37.02
C GLU A 866 28.26 7.71 -36.83
N GLY A 867 29.40 8.41 -36.72
CA GLY A 867 29.44 9.87 -36.60
C GLY A 867 29.30 10.40 -35.17
N GLU A 868 29.33 9.54 -34.15
CA GLU A 868 29.24 9.94 -32.74
C GLU A 868 30.51 10.65 -32.24
N GLN A 869 30.35 11.70 -31.42
CA GLN A 869 31.47 12.45 -30.86
C GLN A 869 32.24 11.64 -29.81
N PHE A 870 33.56 11.51 -30.00
CA PHE A 870 34.49 11.10 -28.95
C PHE A 870 34.91 12.31 -28.12
N ASP A 871 34.72 12.26 -26.81
CA ASP A 871 35.05 13.34 -25.89
C ASP A 871 35.52 12.77 -24.53
N THR A 872 35.86 13.68 -23.60
CA THR A 872 36.36 13.29 -22.28
C THR A 872 35.38 12.42 -21.50
N ILE A 873 34.06 12.60 -21.65
CA ILE A 873 33.05 11.76 -20.98
C ILE A 873 33.12 10.33 -21.53
N LYS A 874 33.18 10.16 -22.86
CA LYS A 874 33.26 8.83 -23.49
C LYS A 874 34.56 8.13 -23.11
N LYS A 875 35.66 8.88 -23.10
CA LYS A 875 36.97 8.38 -22.69
C LYS A 875 37.02 7.89 -21.24
N LEU A 876 36.27 8.51 -20.33
CA LEU A 876 36.29 8.18 -18.90
C LEU A 876 35.32 7.06 -18.52
N PHE A 877 34.12 7.03 -19.11
CA PHE A 877 33.01 6.19 -18.62
C PHE A 877 32.47 5.17 -19.63
N TYR A 878 32.76 5.30 -20.94
CA TYR A 878 32.15 4.43 -21.95
C TYR A 878 33.10 3.29 -22.35
N SER A 879 32.63 2.06 -22.19
CA SER A 879 33.30 0.83 -22.64
C SER A 879 32.73 0.38 -23.99
N ASP A 880 33.58 -0.10 -24.90
CA ASP A 880 33.15 -0.71 -26.15
C ASP A 880 32.82 -2.19 -25.90
N VAL A 881 31.54 -2.55 -26.03
CA VAL A 881 31.02 -3.90 -25.78
C VAL A 881 30.57 -4.51 -27.09
N THR A 882 31.06 -5.71 -27.38
CA THR A 882 30.69 -6.49 -28.55
C THR A 882 29.77 -7.64 -28.15
N THR A 883 28.58 -7.66 -28.72
CA THR A 883 27.63 -8.76 -28.66
C THR A 883 27.85 -9.69 -29.84
N VAL A 884 28.08 -10.97 -29.54
CA VAL A 884 28.18 -12.03 -30.55
C VAL A 884 26.86 -12.79 -30.57
N GLN A 885 26.16 -12.75 -31.70
CA GLN A 885 24.92 -13.50 -31.92
C GLN A 885 25.16 -14.64 -32.89
N GLN A 886 24.86 -15.86 -32.45
CA GLN A 886 24.92 -17.06 -33.26
C GLN A 886 23.51 -17.49 -33.62
N THR A 887 23.11 -17.21 -34.85
CA THR A 887 21.80 -17.60 -35.40
C THR A 887 21.96 -18.74 -36.40
N PRO A 888 20.88 -19.44 -36.80
CA PRO A 888 20.92 -20.44 -37.87
C PRO A 888 21.43 -19.89 -39.21
N LYS A 889 21.39 -18.55 -39.40
CA LYS A 889 21.82 -17.86 -40.61
C LYS A 889 23.32 -17.50 -40.61
N GLY A 890 24.00 -17.59 -39.47
CA GLY A 890 25.42 -17.25 -39.32
C GLY A 890 25.74 -16.57 -37.98
N MET A 891 27.02 -16.22 -37.80
CA MET A 891 27.52 -15.44 -36.67
C MET A 891 27.53 -13.95 -37.04
N GLU A 892 26.92 -13.12 -36.21
CA GLU A 892 26.91 -11.67 -36.32
C GLU A 892 27.56 -11.04 -35.09
N LYS A 893 28.42 -10.03 -35.28
CA LYS A 893 29.05 -9.27 -34.20
C LYS A 893 28.54 -7.83 -34.26
N LEU A 894 27.94 -7.36 -33.16
CA LEU A 894 27.46 -5.98 -33.01
C LEU A 894 28.25 -5.31 -31.89
N SER A 895 28.88 -4.18 -32.17
CA SER A 895 29.63 -3.39 -31.17
C SER A 895 28.82 -2.15 -30.79
N GLU A 896 28.76 -1.87 -29.48
CA GLU A 896 28.02 -0.78 -28.88
C GLU A 896 28.79 -0.18 -27.71
N LEU A 897 28.70 1.14 -27.54
CA LEU A 897 29.26 1.84 -26.40
C LEU A 897 28.30 1.79 -25.21
N ARG A 898 28.78 1.30 -24.06
CA ARG A 898 28.02 1.27 -22.80
C ARG A 898 28.71 2.09 -21.73
N ASN A 899 27.98 2.99 -21.08
CA ASN A 899 28.46 3.80 -19.95
C ASN A 899 28.23 3.17 -18.57
N HIS A 900 27.36 2.15 -18.50
CA HIS A 900 27.10 1.40 -17.28
C HIS A 900 26.64 -0.02 -17.60
N TYR A 901 26.73 -0.92 -16.63
CA TYR A 901 26.17 -2.27 -16.66
C TYR A 901 24.98 -2.36 -15.72
N LEU A 902 23.90 -3.03 -16.15
CA LEU A 902 22.69 -3.18 -15.34
C LEU A 902 22.58 -4.61 -14.84
N VAL A 903 22.83 -4.82 -13.55
CA VAL A 903 22.80 -6.15 -12.92
C VAL A 903 21.58 -6.35 -12.05
N SER A 904 21.19 -7.60 -11.78
CA SER A 904 20.09 -7.91 -10.85
C SER A 904 20.55 -8.94 -9.81
N PRO A 905 20.19 -8.76 -8.52
CA PRO A 905 20.55 -9.71 -7.47
C PRO A 905 19.79 -11.05 -7.56
N GLY A 906 18.67 -11.10 -8.30
CA GLY A 906 17.97 -12.36 -8.56
C GLY A 906 17.37 -13.03 -7.31
N GLY A 907 16.90 -12.23 -6.34
CA GLY A 907 16.08 -12.70 -5.21
C GLY A 907 16.83 -13.37 -4.06
N ARG A 908 18.17 -13.41 -4.10
CA ARG A 908 19.02 -13.91 -3.01
C ARG A 908 20.34 -13.15 -2.97
N ASP A 909 21.05 -13.30 -1.86
CA ASP A 909 22.36 -12.69 -1.68
C ASP A 909 23.38 -13.37 -2.60
N ARG A 910 24.16 -12.58 -3.36
CA ARG A 910 25.15 -13.09 -4.33
C ARG A 910 26.36 -12.16 -4.43
N PRO A 911 27.56 -12.67 -4.77
CA PRO A 911 28.71 -11.82 -5.04
C PRO A 911 28.53 -11.04 -6.36
N ILE A 912 29.24 -9.91 -6.50
CA ILE A 912 29.15 -9.05 -7.67
C ILE A 912 29.49 -9.78 -8.98
N TYR A 913 30.47 -10.69 -8.98
CA TYR A 913 30.81 -11.52 -10.14
C TYR A 913 29.62 -12.33 -10.64
N ALA A 914 28.88 -13.00 -9.75
CA ALA A 914 27.72 -13.79 -10.15
C ALA A 914 26.64 -12.93 -10.83
N THR A 915 26.48 -11.67 -10.42
CA THR A 915 25.50 -10.76 -11.02
C THR A 915 25.95 -10.24 -12.39
N LEU A 916 27.25 -9.97 -12.58
CA LEU A 916 27.82 -9.56 -13.86
C LEU A 916 27.91 -10.72 -14.85
N ASP A 917 28.27 -11.91 -14.38
CA ASP A 917 28.37 -13.12 -15.20
C ASP A 917 27.01 -13.51 -15.82
N ASN A 918 25.89 -13.09 -15.24
CA ASN A 918 24.56 -13.27 -15.83
C ASN A 918 24.32 -12.34 -17.03
N ASP A 919 24.88 -11.12 -17.01
CA ASP A 919 24.72 -10.13 -18.08
C ASP A 919 25.65 -10.45 -19.28
N PHE A 920 26.89 -10.83 -18.98
CA PHE A 920 27.88 -11.23 -20.00
C PHE A 920 27.78 -12.71 -20.43
N GLY A 921 26.96 -13.50 -19.73
CA GLY A 921 26.79 -14.93 -19.97
C GLY A 921 26.03 -15.25 -21.26
N VAL A 922 26.04 -16.53 -21.65
CA VAL A 922 25.27 -17.00 -22.80
C VAL A 922 23.77 -16.96 -22.50
N SER A 923 23.03 -16.27 -23.37
CA SER A 923 21.57 -16.19 -23.37
C SER A 923 20.98 -16.74 -24.67
N GLU A 924 19.77 -17.28 -24.62
CA GLU A 924 19.04 -17.75 -25.80
C GLU A 924 18.28 -16.60 -26.50
N ILE A 925 18.23 -16.60 -27.83
CA ILE A 925 17.53 -15.58 -28.63
C ILE A 925 16.17 -16.12 -29.09
N GLU A 926 15.12 -15.28 -29.03
CA GLU A 926 13.81 -15.59 -29.61
C GLU A 926 13.94 -15.89 -31.12
N GLY A 927 13.63 -17.13 -31.52
CA GLY A 927 13.81 -17.62 -32.90
C GLY A 927 14.95 -18.64 -33.07
N GLY A 928 15.65 -18.99 -31.99
CA GLY A 928 16.70 -20.02 -31.97
C GLY A 928 18.09 -19.44 -32.23
N GLY A 929 19.02 -19.72 -31.32
CA GLY A 929 20.40 -19.19 -31.34
C GLY A 929 20.87 -18.77 -29.96
N THR A 930 22.16 -18.42 -29.85
CA THR A 930 22.79 -17.98 -28.59
C THR A 930 23.44 -16.61 -28.76
N ARG A 931 23.39 -15.77 -27.72
CA ARG A 931 24.12 -14.51 -27.65
C ARG A 931 25.00 -14.45 -26.41
N TYR A 932 26.16 -13.80 -26.50
CA TYR A 932 26.98 -13.42 -25.36
C TYR A 932 27.71 -12.10 -25.64
N ASP A 933 28.13 -11.43 -24.58
CA ASP A 933 28.80 -10.13 -24.65
C ASP A 933 30.25 -10.23 -24.16
N TYR A 934 31.12 -9.37 -24.69
CA TYR A 934 32.45 -9.12 -24.14
C TYR A 934 32.88 -7.68 -24.41
N ILE A 935 33.81 -7.17 -23.61
CA ILE A 935 34.31 -5.80 -23.68
C ILE A 935 35.57 -5.77 -24.58
N GLU A 936 35.55 -5.05 -25.69
CA GLU A 936 36.72 -4.82 -26.53
C GLU A 936 37.69 -3.82 -25.88
N GLN A 937 37.14 -2.73 -25.37
CA GLN A 937 37.90 -1.67 -24.70
C GLN A 937 37.16 -1.22 -23.45
N ALA A 938 37.74 -1.48 -22.28
CA ALA A 938 37.17 -1.08 -21.00
C ALA A 938 37.50 0.37 -20.64
N ALA A 939 36.47 1.12 -20.22
CA ALA A 939 36.62 2.45 -19.65
C ALA A 939 37.46 2.48 -18.36
N PRO A 940 38.12 3.60 -18.04
CA PRO A 940 38.77 3.82 -16.75
C PRO A 940 37.83 3.70 -15.55
N PHE A 941 36.58 4.16 -15.66
CA PHE A 941 35.55 3.98 -14.64
C PHE A 941 34.51 2.96 -15.11
N GLN A 942 34.16 2.01 -14.26
CA GLN A 942 33.12 1.01 -14.49
C GLN A 942 31.96 1.28 -13.54
N ILE A 943 30.82 1.68 -14.09
CA ILE A 943 29.59 1.95 -13.34
C ILE A 943 28.68 0.73 -13.46
N ILE A 944 28.30 0.15 -12.32
CA ILE A 944 27.44 -1.03 -12.23
C ILE A 944 26.18 -0.62 -11.46
N ASN A 945 25.06 -0.52 -12.18
CA ASN A 945 23.76 -0.17 -11.62
C ASN A 945 23.00 -1.44 -11.25
N VAL A 946 22.33 -1.43 -10.10
CA VAL A 946 21.61 -2.59 -9.57
C VAL A 946 20.11 -2.42 -9.77
N ARG A 947 19.52 -3.24 -10.63
CA ARG A 947 18.07 -3.29 -10.86
C ARG A 947 17.37 -4.00 -9.70
N ARG A 948 16.80 -3.20 -8.80
CA ARG A 948 16.05 -3.69 -7.64
C ARG A 948 14.54 -3.78 -7.87
N LEU A 949 13.98 -3.08 -8.84
CA LEU A 949 12.55 -3.19 -9.18
C LEU A 949 12.30 -4.41 -10.09
N GLN A 950 11.55 -5.39 -9.59
CA GLN A 950 11.12 -6.59 -10.31
C GLN A 950 9.59 -6.67 -10.34
N PHE A 951 9.02 -7.32 -11.37
CA PHE A 951 7.57 -7.54 -11.47
C PHE A 951 7.27 -9.02 -11.30
N GLU A 952 6.67 -9.39 -10.18
CA GLU A 952 6.17 -10.75 -9.94
C GLU A 952 4.64 -10.74 -9.91
N ALA A 953 4.00 -11.63 -10.68
CA ALA A 953 2.55 -11.74 -10.80
C ALA A 953 1.81 -10.40 -11.06
N GLY A 954 2.45 -9.47 -11.78
CA GLY A 954 1.88 -8.16 -12.12
C GLY A 954 1.95 -7.10 -11.01
N ARG A 955 2.62 -7.37 -9.88
CA ARG A 955 2.88 -6.39 -8.81
C ARG A 955 4.37 -6.00 -8.79
N PRO A 956 4.69 -4.71 -8.64
CA PRO A 956 6.08 -4.27 -8.51
C PRO A 956 6.63 -4.63 -7.13
N GLN A 957 7.71 -5.39 -7.08
CA GLN A 957 8.40 -5.81 -5.86
C GLN A 957 9.82 -5.22 -5.85
N TYR A 958 10.20 -4.68 -4.70
CA TYR A 958 11.54 -4.12 -4.49
C TYR A 958 12.47 -5.17 -3.88
N ASN A 959 13.50 -5.55 -4.62
CA ASN A 959 14.46 -6.59 -4.26
C ASN A 959 15.52 -6.04 -3.28
N ARG A 960 15.48 -6.56 -2.05
CA ARG A 960 16.34 -6.16 -0.94
C ARG A 960 17.55 -7.07 -0.71
N SER A 961 17.80 -8.02 -1.61
CA SER A 961 18.93 -8.93 -1.46
C SER A 961 20.26 -8.18 -1.54
N HIS A 962 21.24 -8.64 -0.77
CA HIS A 962 22.57 -8.07 -0.69
C HIS A 962 23.41 -8.46 -1.90
N ILE A 963 24.22 -7.54 -2.41
CA ILE A 963 25.25 -7.85 -3.41
C ILE A 963 26.60 -7.72 -2.72
N GLY A 964 27.30 -8.84 -2.57
CA GLY A 964 28.65 -8.85 -2.01
C GLY A 964 29.61 -8.10 -2.93
N LEU A 965 30.18 -7.01 -2.42
CA LEU A 965 31.14 -6.19 -3.15
C LEU A 965 32.57 -6.66 -2.84
N ASP A 966 33.47 -6.49 -3.81
CA ASP A 966 34.90 -6.74 -3.62
C ASP A 966 35.64 -5.40 -3.67
N SER A 967 36.67 -5.22 -2.84
CA SER A 967 37.48 -3.99 -2.91
C SER A 967 38.26 -3.87 -4.23
N THR A 968 38.54 -5.01 -4.87
CA THR A 968 39.18 -5.11 -6.18
C THR A 968 38.43 -6.07 -7.08
N LEU A 969 37.95 -5.57 -8.23
CA LEU A 969 37.29 -6.31 -9.29
C LEU A 969 38.27 -6.54 -10.45
N TYR A 970 38.43 -7.77 -10.91
CA TYR A 970 39.25 -8.12 -12.07
C TYR A 970 38.37 -8.27 -13.30
N MET A 971 38.52 -7.35 -14.25
CA MET A 971 37.68 -7.29 -15.46
C MET A 971 38.09 -8.32 -16.52
N ASP A 972 39.20 -9.03 -16.31
CA ASP A 972 39.82 -9.99 -17.23
C ASP A 972 38.83 -10.96 -17.87
N ARG A 973 37.88 -11.50 -17.08
CA ARG A 973 36.88 -12.47 -17.57
C ARG A 973 35.91 -11.87 -18.61
N TYR A 974 35.71 -10.56 -18.61
CA TYR A 974 34.80 -9.86 -19.52
C TYR A 974 35.50 -9.23 -20.73
N LEU A 975 36.84 -9.16 -20.76
CA LEU A 975 37.59 -8.52 -21.85
C LEU A 975 37.81 -9.42 -23.08
N ALA A 976 37.82 -8.87 -24.29
CA ALA A 976 38.13 -9.60 -25.52
C ALA A 976 39.49 -10.33 -25.45
N LYS A 977 40.50 -9.68 -24.84
CA LYS A 977 41.85 -10.18 -24.65
C LYS A 977 42.45 -9.54 -23.40
N THR A 978 43.38 -10.22 -22.75
CA THR A 978 44.15 -9.65 -21.62
C THR A 978 45.61 -9.45 -22.02
N LYS A 979 46.48 -9.10 -21.05
CA LYS A 979 47.92 -9.00 -21.29
C LYS A 979 48.55 -10.39 -21.39
N SER A 980 47.99 -11.36 -20.67
CA SER A 980 48.47 -12.73 -20.57
C SER A 980 47.74 -13.73 -21.47
N LEU A 981 46.47 -13.48 -21.82
CA LEU A 981 45.60 -14.41 -22.55
C LEU A 981 45.05 -13.79 -23.83
N ASP A 982 45.02 -14.60 -24.89
CA ASP A 982 44.39 -14.23 -26.16
C ASP A 982 42.86 -14.48 -26.16
N GLU A 983 42.17 -13.99 -27.20
CA GLU A 983 40.71 -14.09 -27.32
C GLU A 983 40.21 -15.54 -27.28
N LEU A 984 40.97 -16.47 -27.86
CA LEU A 984 40.58 -17.87 -27.96
C LEU A 984 40.79 -18.64 -26.65
N GLN A 985 41.83 -18.29 -25.88
CA GLN A 985 42.06 -18.81 -24.54
C GLN A 985 40.98 -18.32 -23.56
N LEU A 986 40.63 -17.04 -23.59
CA LEU A 986 39.55 -16.49 -22.76
C LEU A 986 38.19 -17.08 -23.13
N LEU A 987 37.91 -17.26 -24.43
CA LEU A 987 36.68 -17.90 -24.87
C LEU A 987 36.55 -19.33 -24.32
N LYS A 988 37.63 -20.12 -24.30
CA LYS A 988 37.62 -21.47 -23.69
C LYS A 988 37.32 -21.44 -22.19
N LEU A 989 37.86 -20.47 -21.47
CA LEU A 989 37.55 -20.30 -20.04
C LEU A 989 36.08 -19.91 -19.85
N ARG A 990 35.55 -19.01 -20.69
CA ARG A 990 34.12 -18.64 -20.68
C ARG A 990 33.21 -19.82 -20.98
N GLU A 991 33.52 -20.62 -22.01
CA GLU A 991 32.76 -21.84 -22.31
C GLU A 991 32.75 -22.81 -21.11
N ALA A 992 33.88 -22.95 -20.42
CA ALA A 992 33.97 -23.75 -19.20
C ALA A 992 33.20 -23.16 -18.01
N GLN A 993 33.05 -21.84 -17.93
CA GLN A 993 32.20 -21.16 -16.95
C GLN A 993 30.71 -21.32 -17.28
N TRP A 994 30.31 -21.02 -18.53
CA TRP A 994 28.94 -21.11 -19.01
C TRP A 994 28.36 -22.52 -18.85
N THR A 995 29.17 -23.56 -19.11
CA THR A 995 28.78 -24.95 -18.89
C THR A 995 28.42 -25.21 -17.42
N LYS A 996 29.20 -24.67 -16.47
CA LYS A 996 28.90 -24.81 -15.03
C LYS A 996 27.71 -23.95 -14.61
N GLN A 997 27.55 -22.76 -15.17
CA GLN A 997 26.37 -21.91 -14.92
C GLN A 997 25.09 -22.57 -15.42
N GLN A 998 25.14 -23.27 -16.55
CA GLN A 998 24.00 -24.04 -17.03
C GLN A 998 23.63 -25.15 -16.03
N GLN A 999 24.63 -25.91 -15.55
CA GLN A 999 24.42 -26.94 -14.51
C GLN A 999 23.85 -26.32 -13.22
N LEU A 1000 24.34 -25.15 -12.81
CA LEU A 1000 23.84 -24.42 -11.65
C LEU A 1000 22.35 -24.07 -11.82
N ARG A 1001 21.96 -23.52 -12.97
CA ARG A 1001 20.55 -23.18 -13.27
C ARG A 1001 19.64 -24.41 -13.24
N GLU A 1002 20.09 -25.54 -13.76
CA GLU A 1002 19.33 -26.81 -13.75
C GLU A 1002 19.09 -27.31 -12.30
N VAL A 1003 20.12 -27.25 -11.44
CA VAL A 1003 20.00 -27.66 -10.02
C VAL A 1003 19.12 -26.68 -9.24
N GLU A 1004 19.25 -25.37 -9.46
CA GLU A 1004 18.42 -24.34 -8.82
C GLU A 1004 16.94 -24.49 -9.16
N GLN A 1005 16.63 -24.77 -10.44
CA GLN A 1005 15.25 -24.96 -10.89
C GLN A 1005 14.62 -26.20 -10.22
N GLU A 1006 15.38 -27.28 -10.11
CA GLU A 1006 14.91 -28.50 -9.43
C GLU A 1006 14.72 -28.26 -7.93
N ARG A 1007 15.63 -27.54 -7.27
CA ARG A 1007 15.47 -27.15 -5.85
C ARG A 1007 14.20 -26.32 -5.65
N GLN A 1008 13.97 -25.32 -6.50
CA GLN A 1008 12.77 -24.47 -6.41
C GLN A 1008 11.48 -25.29 -6.59
N ARG A 1009 11.50 -26.29 -7.50
CA ARG A 1009 10.37 -27.21 -7.70
C ARG A 1009 10.04 -28.04 -6.45
N LEU A 1010 11.05 -28.42 -5.67
CA LEU A 1010 10.87 -29.15 -4.41
C LEU A 1010 10.47 -28.23 -3.23
N GLN A 1011 10.85 -26.95 -3.27
CA GLN A 1011 10.49 -25.98 -2.24
C GLN A 1011 9.09 -25.38 -2.42
N THR A 1012 8.61 -25.26 -3.66
CA THR A 1012 7.32 -24.63 -3.93
C THR A 1012 6.19 -25.66 -3.78
N THR A 1013 5.34 -25.51 -2.77
CA THR A 1013 4.12 -26.31 -2.59
C THR A 1013 2.85 -25.45 -2.64
N GLU A 1014 1.69 -26.10 -2.75
CA GLU A 1014 0.38 -25.42 -2.65
C GLU A 1014 0.05 -24.99 -1.20
N VAL A 1015 0.85 -25.42 -0.22
CA VAL A 1015 0.66 -25.11 1.20
C VAL A 1015 1.59 -23.97 1.59
N GLU A 1016 1.00 -22.83 1.92
CA GLU A 1016 1.73 -21.61 2.25
C GLU A 1016 2.67 -21.84 3.44
N GLY A 1017 3.97 -21.64 3.22
CA GLY A 1017 5.00 -21.73 4.27
C GLY A 1017 5.60 -23.13 4.52
N LEU A 1018 5.24 -24.16 3.76
CA LEU A 1018 5.84 -25.50 3.89
C LEU A 1018 6.48 -25.97 2.58
N ASP A 1019 7.70 -26.52 2.67
CA ASP A 1019 8.32 -27.21 1.53
C ASP A 1019 7.77 -28.63 1.36
N LEU A 1020 8.12 -29.31 0.27
CA LEU A 1020 7.58 -30.65 -0.02
C LEU A 1020 7.99 -31.69 1.03
N ALA A 1021 9.20 -31.56 1.59
CA ALA A 1021 9.70 -32.52 2.56
C ALA A 1021 8.99 -32.35 3.91
N ASP A 1022 8.78 -31.10 4.34
CA ASP A 1022 8.01 -30.76 5.54
C ASP A 1022 6.54 -31.15 5.39
N THR A 1023 5.94 -30.94 4.22
CA THR A 1023 4.56 -31.37 3.95
C THR A 1023 4.38 -32.88 4.13
N ILE A 1024 5.34 -33.68 3.64
CA ILE A 1024 5.31 -35.14 3.78
C ILE A 1024 5.58 -35.57 5.23
N GLU A 1025 6.47 -34.87 5.94
CA GLU A 1025 6.76 -35.13 7.35
C GLU A 1025 5.55 -34.85 8.24
N GLU A 1026 4.90 -33.69 8.08
CA GLU A 1026 3.67 -33.33 8.81
C GLU A 1026 2.54 -34.33 8.51
N THR A 1027 2.45 -34.83 7.27
CA THR A 1027 1.51 -35.89 6.91
C THR A 1027 1.81 -37.19 7.66
N SER A 1028 3.09 -37.56 7.80
CA SER A 1028 3.50 -38.74 8.57
C SER A 1028 3.18 -38.60 10.06
N LEU A 1029 3.49 -37.44 10.65
CA LEU A 1029 3.17 -37.12 12.06
C LEU A 1029 1.67 -37.18 12.34
N PHE A 1030 0.87 -36.62 11.44
CA PHE A 1030 -0.59 -36.69 11.51
C PHE A 1030 -1.10 -38.14 11.54
N LEU A 1031 -0.58 -39.01 10.67
CA LEU A 1031 -0.96 -40.42 10.63
C LEU A 1031 -0.52 -41.19 11.87
N ASN A 1032 0.64 -40.85 12.44
CA ASN A 1032 1.13 -41.46 13.68
C ASN A 1032 0.29 -41.06 14.91
N ASN A 1033 -0.12 -39.79 15.00
CA ASN A 1033 -0.98 -39.31 16.07
C ASN A 1033 -2.36 -40.00 16.04
N LEU A 1034 -2.93 -40.19 14.85
CA LEU A 1034 -4.15 -40.97 14.63
C LEU A 1034 -4.04 -42.43 15.11
N ALA A 1035 -2.85 -43.04 14.99
CA ALA A 1035 -2.60 -44.40 15.47
C ALA A 1035 -2.45 -44.45 17.01
N THR A 1036 -1.88 -43.40 17.60
CA THR A 1036 -1.58 -43.31 19.03
C THR A 1036 -2.83 -43.02 19.87
N GLU A 1037 -3.72 -42.14 19.40
CA GLU A 1037 -5.00 -41.82 20.07
C GLU A 1037 -5.93 -43.04 20.23
N LYS A 1038 -5.81 -44.05 19.37
CA LYS A 1038 -6.56 -45.32 19.52
C LYS A 1038 -6.06 -46.20 20.67
N SER A 1039 -4.82 -46.04 21.16
CA SER A 1039 -4.24 -46.91 22.21
C SER A 1039 -4.56 -46.46 23.64
N GLU A 1040 -5.00 -45.21 23.87
CA GLU A 1040 -5.35 -44.71 25.21
C GLU A 1040 -6.81 -45.00 25.62
N ILE A 1041 -7.63 -45.52 24.70
CA ILE A 1041 -9.02 -45.89 24.98
C ILE A 1041 -9.06 -47.37 25.41
N LEU A 1042 -9.14 -47.62 26.73
CA LEU A 1042 -9.43 -48.94 27.29
C LEU A 1042 -10.72 -49.51 26.67
N PRO A 1043 -10.72 -50.76 26.16
CA PRO A 1043 -11.90 -51.31 25.52
C PRO A 1043 -12.94 -51.72 26.57
N THR A 1044 -14.09 -51.05 26.57
CA THR A 1044 -15.31 -51.61 27.15
C THR A 1044 -15.92 -52.59 26.15
N GLU A 1045 -16.13 -53.82 26.60
CA GLU A 1045 -16.84 -54.88 25.86
C GLU A 1045 -18.23 -54.36 25.46
N ASP A 1046 -18.65 -54.63 24.20
CA ASP A 1046 -19.99 -54.39 23.62
C ASP A 1046 -20.20 -53.21 22.65
N GLU A 1047 -19.30 -52.94 21.70
CA GLU A 1047 -19.71 -52.34 20.40
C GLU A 1047 -18.96 -52.94 19.19
N PRO A 1048 -19.64 -53.12 18.03
CA PRO A 1048 -19.02 -53.60 16.81
C PRO A 1048 -18.22 -52.45 16.15
N GLN A 1049 -16.89 -52.52 16.24
CA GLN A 1049 -15.98 -51.57 15.63
C GLN A 1049 -15.97 -51.70 14.10
N ASP A 1050 -16.57 -50.76 13.38
CA ASP A 1050 -16.12 -50.42 12.02
C ASP A 1050 -14.80 -49.65 12.15
N SER A 1051 -13.71 -50.41 12.24
CA SER A 1051 -12.36 -49.87 12.27
C SER A 1051 -12.09 -49.11 10.97
N LEU A 1052 -12.01 -47.77 11.05
CA LEU A 1052 -11.31 -46.96 10.05
C LEU A 1052 -10.03 -47.69 9.66
N PRO A 1053 -9.73 -47.88 8.36
CA PRO A 1053 -8.55 -48.62 7.94
C PRO A 1053 -7.35 -47.94 8.56
N THR A 1054 -6.73 -48.61 9.53
CA THR A 1054 -5.48 -48.16 10.10
C THR A 1054 -4.52 -48.10 8.91
N PRO A 1055 -3.93 -46.93 8.59
CA PRO A 1055 -2.90 -46.89 7.57
C PRO A 1055 -1.85 -47.94 7.95
N PRO A 1056 -1.33 -48.73 6.99
CA PRO A 1056 -0.29 -49.69 7.30
C PRO A 1056 0.80 -48.97 8.09
N PRO A 1057 1.32 -49.53 9.20
CA PRO A 1057 2.43 -48.90 9.93
C PRO A 1057 3.61 -48.63 8.99
N GLU A 1058 3.80 -49.50 7.99
CA GLU A 1058 4.75 -49.35 6.88
C GLU A 1058 4.59 -48.04 6.09
N LEU A 1059 3.38 -47.44 6.03
CA LEU A 1059 3.13 -46.18 5.31
C LEU A 1059 3.67 -44.98 6.09
N VAL A 1060 3.54 -44.95 7.42
CA VAL A 1060 4.11 -43.89 8.27
C VAL A 1060 5.62 -43.91 8.15
N ASP A 1061 6.22 -45.09 8.29
CA ASP A 1061 7.65 -45.30 8.11
C ASP A 1061 8.10 -44.92 6.70
N ALA A 1062 7.36 -45.32 5.65
CA ALA A 1062 7.69 -44.99 4.27
C ALA A 1062 7.58 -43.48 3.96
N LEU A 1063 6.60 -42.77 4.54
CA LEU A 1063 6.45 -41.32 4.36
C LEU A 1063 7.54 -40.56 5.13
N HIS A 1064 7.83 -40.96 6.36
CA HIS A 1064 8.93 -40.40 7.14
C HIS A 1064 10.29 -40.64 6.46
N ASP A 1065 10.54 -41.86 5.98
CA ASP A 1065 11.74 -42.18 5.21
C ASP A 1065 11.81 -41.33 3.94
N LYS A 1066 10.69 -41.15 3.23
CA LYS A 1066 10.66 -40.33 2.02
C LYS A 1066 10.88 -38.84 2.30
N ALA A 1067 10.31 -38.29 3.37
CA ALA A 1067 10.58 -36.93 3.83
C ALA A 1067 12.07 -36.77 4.15
N LYS A 1068 12.66 -37.72 4.88
CA LYS A 1068 14.10 -37.72 5.19
C LYS A 1068 14.99 -37.81 3.94
N HIS A 1069 14.61 -38.63 2.95
CA HIS A 1069 15.32 -38.68 1.67
C HIS A 1069 15.21 -37.34 0.93
N LEU A 1070 14.04 -36.72 0.88
CA LEU A 1070 13.85 -35.42 0.24
C LEU A 1070 14.62 -34.29 0.94
N LYS A 1071 14.67 -34.28 2.28
CA LYS A 1071 15.52 -33.33 3.04
C LYS A 1071 17.00 -33.54 2.70
N LYS A 1072 17.44 -34.80 2.65
CA LYS A 1072 18.82 -35.13 2.26
C LYS A 1072 19.13 -34.74 0.81
N ASP A 1073 18.17 -34.89 -0.10
CA ASP A 1073 18.31 -34.47 -1.50
C ASP A 1073 18.40 -32.95 -1.60
N LEU A 1074 17.57 -32.20 -0.84
CA LEU A 1074 17.67 -30.73 -0.75
C LEU A 1074 19.02 -30.27 -0.19
N GLU A 1075 19.49 -30.88 0.90
CA GLU A 1075 20.83 -30.62 1.48
C GLU A 1075 21.94 -30.95 0.46
N ALA A 1076 21.82 -32.06 -0.26
CA ALA A 1076 22.79 -32.45 -1.28
C ALA A 1076 22.81 -31.47 -2.47
N MET A 1077 21.63 -30.99 -2.90
CA MET A 1077 21.51 -29.95 -3.93
C MET A 1077 22.12 -28.64 -3.46
N GLU A 1078 21.94 -28.24 -2.20
CA GLU A 1078 22.56 -27.04 -1.63
C GLU A 1078 24.08 -27.14 -1.62
N VAL A 1079 24.63 -28.30 -1.21
CA VAL A 1079 26.08 -28.57 -1.30
C VAL A 1079 26.56 -28.52 -2.76
N GLN A 1080 25.79 -29.06 -3.70
CA GLN A 1080 26.12 -29.02 -5.13
C GLN A 1080 26.09 -27.60 -5.69
N ILE A 1081 25.11 -26.78 -5.30
CA ILE A 1081 25.01 -25.36 -5.65
C ILE A 1081 26.26 -24.61 -5.15
N ASN A 1082 26.59 -24.76 -3.87
CA ASN A 1082 27.76 -24.11 -3.28
C ASN A 1082 29.08 -24.55 -3.96
N GLN A 1083 29.20 -25.83 -4.32
CA GLN A 1083 30.36 -26.34 -5.05
C GLN A 1083 30.43 -25.78 -6.48
N LEU A 1084 29.30 -25.73 -7.19
CA LEU A 1084 29.24 -25.17 -8.54
C LEU A 1084 29.56 -23.67 -8.54
N GLU A 1085 29.05 -22.91 -7.57
CA GLU A 1085 29.38 -21.49 -7.39
C GLU A 1085 30.89 -21.30 -7.15
N ALA A 1086 31.49 -22.08 -6.25
CA ALA A 1086 32.93 -22.05 -6.02
C ALA A 1086 33.75 -22.45 -7.26
N ASP A 1087 33.28 -23.44 -8.03
CA ASP A 1087 33.94 -23.90 -9.25
C ASP A 1087 33.81 -22.90 -10.41
N ILE A 1088 32.71 -22.12 -10.45
CA ILE A 1088 32.50 -21.01 -11.38
C ILE A 1088 33.48 -19.89 -11.06
N ASP A 1089 33.56 -19.47 -9.80
CA ASP A 1089 34.48 -18.42 -9.36
C ASP A 1089 35.95 -18.82 -9.56
N GLY A 1090 36.25 -20.11 -9.41
CA GLY A 1090 37.57 -20.69 -9.63
C GLY A 1090 38.08 -20.64 -11.07
N VAL A 1091 37.20 -20.51 -12.08
CA VAL A 1091 37.60 -20.56 -13.51
C VAL A 1091 38.59 -19.46 -13.88
N PHE A 1092 38.43 -18.26 -13.30
CA PHE A 1092 39.23 -17.07 -13.64
C PHE A 1092 40.15 -16.63 -12.51
N LYS A 1093 40.40 -17.47 -11.51
CA LYS A 1093 41.18 -17.12 -10.31
C LYS A 1093 42.61 -16.64 -10.63
N ASP A 1094 43.20 -17.17 -11.70
CA ASP A 1094 44.56 -16.83 -12.12
C ASP A 1094 44.60 -15.61 -13.08
N CYS A 1095 43.44 -15.08 -13.48
CA CYS A 1095 43.32 -13.96 -14.43
C CYS A 1095 43.26 -12.62 -13.69
N ASN A 1096 44.41 -11.97 -13.52
CA ASN A 1096 44.55 -10.76 -12.68
C ASN A 1096 45.23 -9.57 -13.38
N ASP A 1097 45.17 -9.46 -14.72
CA ASP A 1097 45.92 -8.45 -15.48
C ASP A 1097 45.27 -7.05 -15.44
N HIS A 1098 43.96 -6.98 -15.20
CA HIS A 1098 43.15 -5.76 -15.25
C HIS A 1098 42.37 -5.52 -13.94
N PRO A 1099 43.07 -5.17 -12.85
CA PRO A 1099 42.44 -4.82 -11.58
C PRO A 1099 41.74 -3.46 -11.64
N TYR A 1100 40.56 -3.40 -11.03
CA TYR A 1100 39.74 -2.22 -10.82
C TYR A 1100 39.44 -2.08 -9.33
N ARG A 1101 39.69 -0.92 -8.74
CA ARG A 1101 39.50 -0.61 -7.32
C ARG A 1101 38.13 0.01 -7.10
N LEU A 1102 37.42 -0.43 -6.06
CA LEU A 1102 36.15 0.16 -5.68
C LEU A 1102 36.35 1.63 -5.25
N HIS A 1103 35.69 2.57 -5.91
CA HIS A 1103 35.80 4.01 -5.65
C HIS A 1103 34.57 4.56 -4.93
N ALA A 1104 33.37 4.21 -5.41
CA ALA A 1104 32.14 4.77 -4.84
C ALA A 1104 30.99 3.78 -4.84
N VAL A 1105 30.10 3.89 -3.84
CA VAL A 1105 28.89 3.09 -3.68
C VAL A 1105 27.72 4.01 -3.40
N PHE A 1106 26.78 4.09 -4.34
CA PHE A 1106 25.50 4.77 -4.18
C PHE A 1106 24.57 3.87 -3.37
N THR A 1107 24.07 4.42 -2.27
CA THR A 1107 23.23 3.70 -1.32
C THR A 1107 21.87 4.37 -1.23
N HIS A 1108 20.84 3.55 -1.18
CA HIS A 1108 19.46 3.98 -1.08
C HIS A 1108 18.77 3.30 0.11
N SER A 1109 18.05 4.09 0.91
CA SER A 1109 17.12 3.60 1.91
C SER A 1109 15.72 4.10 1.59
N GLY A 1110 14.81 3.20 1.22
CA GLY A 1110 13.44 3.57 0.88
C GLY A 1110 12.67 2.50 0.13
N ASP A 1111 11.54 2.92 -0.44
CA ASP A 1111 10.63 2.10 -1.24
C ASP A 1111 10.49 2.69 -2.66
N ILE A 1112 9.69 2.03 -3.50
CA ILE A 1112 9.37 2.44 -4.88
C ILE A 1112 8.75 3.85 -4.94
N LYS A 1113 8.15 4.33 -3.85
CA LYS A 1113 7.47 5.64 -3.76
C LYS A 1113 8.37 6.80 -3.31
N GLY A 1114 9.61 6.50 -2.90
CA GLY A 1114 10.56 7.49 -2.40
C GLY A 1114 11.53 6.89 -1.39
N GLY A 1115 12.70 7.51 -1.29
CA GLY A 1115 13.74 7.15 -0.34
C GLY A 1115 14.88 8.15 -0.34
N HIS A 1116 15.82 7.92 0.57
CA HIS A 1116 16.98 8.76 0.78
C HIS A 1116 18.22 8.15 0.12
N TYR A 1117 18.99 8.98 -0.58
CA TYR A 1117 20.22 8.59 -1.26
C TYR A 1117 21.41 9.25 -0.59
N TRP A 1118 22.46 8.48 -0.40
CA TRP A 1118 23.78 8.98 -0.04
C TRP A 1118 24.84 8.15 -0.77
N ILE A 1119 26.10 8.58 -0.68
CA ILE A 1119 27.19 7.91 -1.35
C ILE A 1119 28.37 7.69 -0.42
N TYR A 1120 28.92 6.47 -0.44
CA TYR A 1120 30.23 6.19 0.12
C TYR A 1120 31.28 6.39 -0.95
N ILE A 1121 32.34 7.16 -0.65
CA ILE A 1121 33.47 7.36 -1.57
C ILE A 1121 34.76 7.01 -0.84
N TYR A 1122 35.58 6.17 -1.46
CA TYR A 1122 36.90 5.84 -0.98
C TYR A 1122 37.88 6.92 -1.40
N ASP A 1123 38.54 7.53 -0.42
CA ASP A 1123 39.62 8.46 -0.69
C ASP A 1123 40.94 7.70 -0.74
N PHE A 1124 41.45 7.51 -1.96
CA PHE A 1124 42.70 6.81 -2.18
C PHE A 1124 43.91 7.56 -1.61
N GLN A 1125 43.87 8.90 -1.54
CA GLN A 1125 44.97 9.71 -1.02
C GLN A 1125 45.11 9.63 0.50
N SER A 1126 43.99 9.47 1.22
CA SER A 1126 44.01 9.29 2.69
C SER A 1126 43.79 7.85 3.16
N GLY A 1127 43.44 6.93 2.25
CA GLY A 1127 43.25 5.51 2.54
C GLY A 1127 42.06 5.21 3.43
N LEU A 1128 40.96 5.96 3.30
CA LEU A 1128 39.78 5.81 4.16
C LEU A 1128 38.47 6.05 3.42
N TRP A 1129 37.40 5.43 3.90
CA TRP A 1129 36.03 5.61 3.39
C TRP A 1129 35.36 6.82 4.00
N ARG A 1130 34.66 7.60 3.17
CA ARG A 1130 33.83 8.72 3.61
C ARG A 1130 32.38 8.50 3.20
N SER A 1131 31.47 8.78 4.12
CA SER A 1131 30.03 8.84 3.87
C SER A 1131 29.65 10.28 3.55
N TYR A 1132 29.15 10.52 2.36
CA TYR A 1132 28.61 11.81 1.92
C TYR A 1132 27.09 11.75 1.98
N ASN A 1133 26.53 12.22 3.08
CA ASN A 1133 25.10 12.23 3.34
C ASN A 1133 24.61 13.68 3.42
N ASP A 1134 24.26 14.22 2.25
CA ASP A 1134 23.90 15.63 2.06
C ASP A 1134 24.93 16.59 2.72
N ASP A 1135 24.52 17.36 3.72
CA ASP A 1135 25.33 18.38 4.39
C ASP A 1135 26.34 17.77 5.38
N HIS A 1136 26.25 16.47 5.66
CA HIS A 1136 27.12 15.76 6.59
C HIS A 1136 28.10 14.86 5.83
N VAL A 1137 29.40 15.12 6.00
CA VAL A 1137 30.46 14.21 5.54
C VAL A 1137 31.19 13.64 6.74
N THR A 1138 31.20 12.31 6.87
CA THR A 1138 31.81 11.58 7.99
C THR A 1138 32.75 10.48 7.51
N ILE A 1139 33.61 9.97 8.39
CA ILE A 1139 34.37 8.74 8.14
C ILE A 1139 33.40 7.56 8.24
N ALA A 1140 33.44 6.66 7.26
CA ALA A 1140 32.66 5.42 7.26
C ALA A 1140 33.56 4.23 7.55
N ASP A 1141 33.01 3.23 8.25
CA ASP A 1141 33.70 1.96 8.45
C ASP A 1141 33.50 1.04 7.22
N GLU A 1142 34.50 0.25 6.89
CA GLU A 1142 34.44 -0.68 5.76
C GLU A 1142 33.32 -1.72 5.98
N ALA A 1143 33.12 -2.17 7.23
CA ALA A 1143 32.03 -3.08 7.57
C ALA A 1143 30.65 -2.56 7.15
N GLN A 1144 30.41 -1.24 7.24
CA GLN A 1144 29.13 -0.62 6.86
C GLN A 1144 28.83 -0.69 5.35
N ILE A 1145 29.84 -0.95 4.53
CA ILE A 1145 29.74 -0.94 3.06
C ILE A 1145 29.69 -2.37 2.51
N PHE A 1146 30.42 -3.29 3.15
CA PHE A 1146 30.59 -4.67 2.66
C PHE A 1146 29.69 -5.68 3.38
N GLU A 1147 29.40 -5.48 4.67
CA GLU A 1147 28.62 -6.42 5.47
C GLU A 1147 27.12 -6.20 5.29
N ARG A 1148 26.35 -7.25 5.61
CA ARG A 1148 24.89 -7.24 5.58
C ARG A 1148 24.35 -6.60 6.84
N GLU A 1149 23.32 -5.76 6.70
CA GLU A 1149 22.49 -5.34 7.85
C GLU A 1149 21.53 -6.47 8.25
N ASP A 1150 21.94 -7.27 9.24
CA ASP A 1150 21.09 -8.31 9.83
C ASP A 1150 20.05 -7.71 10.79
N GLY A 1151 18.79 -8.12 10.65
CA GLY A 1151 17.71 -7.79 11.59
C GLY A 1151 17.02 -6.42 11.39
N ALA A 1152 17.45 -5.60 10.43
CA ALA A 1152 16.75 -4.38 10.07
C ALA A 1152 15.51 -4.67 9.20
N THR A 1153 14.36 -4.08 9.54
CA THR A 1153 13.10 -4.24 8.78
C THR A 1153 13.19 -3.65 7.37
N ARG A 1154 14.13 -2.72 7.14
CA ARG A 1154 14.41 -2.07 5.84
C ARG A 1154 15.92 -1.78 5.74
N PRO A 1155 16.75 -2.78 5.36
CA PRO A 1155 18.17 -2.56 5.21
C PRO A 1155 18.45 -1.57 4.08
N HIS A 1156 19.49 -0.75 4.22
CA HIS A 1156 19.94 0.09 3.13
C HIS A 1156 20.58 -0.78 2.04
N VAL A 1157 20.42 -0.37 0.78
CA VAL A 1157 20.82 -1.20 -0.35
C VAL A 1157 21.62 -0.41 -1.37
N SER A 1158 22.62 -1.04 -1.98
CA SER A 1158 23.43 -0.45 -3.05
C SER A 1158 22.61 -0.36 -4.34
N THR A 1159 22.49 0.83 -4.93
CA THR A 1159 21.80 1.07 -6.22
C THR A 1159 22.78 1.26 -7.38
N GLY A 1160 23.98 1.75 -7.08
CA GLY A 1160 25.05 1.93 -8.07
C GLY A 1160 26.42 1.73 -7.43
N VAL A 1161 27.33 1.08 -8.15
CA VAL A 1161 28.69 0.76 -7.69
C VAL A 1161 29.67 1.23 -8.75
N VAL A 1162 30.71 1.96 -8.34
CA VAL A 1162 31.70 2.51 -9.27
C VAL A 1162 33.09 2.00 -8.93
N TYR A 1163 33.71 1.36 -9.91
CA TYR A 1163 35.11 0.97 -9.86
C TYR A 1163 35.97 1.82 -10.78
N VAL A 1164 37.25 2.00 -10.41
CA VAL A 1164 38.25 2.73 -11.19
C VAL A 1164 39.45 1.84 -11.49
N ARG A 1165 40.03 1.95 -12.69
CA ARG A 1165 41.18 1.13 -13.08
C ARG A 1165 42.37 1.38 -12.16
N ALA A 1166 42.97 0.31 -11.62
CA ALA A 1166 43.93 0.40 -10.52
C ALA A 1166 45.20 1.21 -10.84
N ASP A 1167 45.63 1.22 -12.11
CA ASP A 1167 46.80 1.98 -12.58
C ASP A 1167 46.56 3.49 -12.68
N LEU A 1168 45.29 3.93 -12.75
CA LEU A 1168 44.91 5.32 -12.95
C LEU A 1168 44.35 5.99 -11.69
N VAL A 1169 44.21 5.25 -10.60
CA VAL A 1169 43.51 5.69 -9.39
C VAL A 1169 44.03 7.03 -8.87
N GLU A 1170 45.34 7.15 -8.66
CA GLU A 1170 45.96 8.35 -8.11
C GLU A 1170 45.86 9.56 -9.05
N ASP A 1171 45.79 9.31 -10.35
CA ASP A 1171 45.72 10.37 -11.36
C ASP A 1171 44.27 10.83 -11.58
N TYR A 1172 43.31 9.92 -11.48
CA TYR A 1172 41.92 10.15 -11.90
C TYR A 1172 40.98 10.47 -10.75
N THR A 1173 41.32 10.06 -9.53
CA THR A 1173 40.49 10.27 -8.34
C THR A 1173 41.15 11.22 -7.37
N GLN A 1174 40.37 12.16 -6.85
CA GLN A 1174 40.78 13.04 -5.76
C GLN A 1174 39.53 13.45 -4.97
N ALA A 1175 39.27 12.75 -3.87
CA ALA A 1175 38.05 12.94 -3.07
C ALA A 1175 38.00 14.29 -2.34
N VAL A 1176 39.16 14.83 -1.96
CA VAL A 1176 39.29 16.12 -1.27
C VAL A 1176 40.09 17.10 -2.11
N TYR A 1177 39.46 18.20 -2.50
CA TYR A 1177 40.10 19.32 -3.21
C TYR A 1177 39.53 20.65 -2.70
N ARG A 1178 40.20 21.25 -1.71
CA ARG A 1178 39.74 22.45 -0.99
C ARG A 1178 40.85 23.49 -0.89
N GLN A 1179 40.49 24.75 -1.10
CA GLN A 1179 41.30 25.95 -0.89
C GLN A 1179 40.44 27.06 -0.26
N PRO A 1180 40.05 26.90 1.02
CA PRO A 1180 39.13 27.84 1.67
C PRO A 1180 39.71 29.26 1.70
N LEU A 1181 38.90 30.26 1.30
CA LEU A 1181 39.33 31.66 1.33
C LEU A 1181 39.51 32.13 2.79
N THR A 1182 40.75 32.37 3.20
CA THR A 1182 41.04 32.97 4.52
C THR A 1182 40.54 34.41 4.57
N SER A 1183 39.81 34.79 5.62
CA SER A 1183 39.20 36.10 5.84
C SER A 1183 40.20 37.25 6.10
N LYS A 1184 41.13 37.50 5.17
CA LYS A 1184 42.01 38.67 5.18
C LYS A 1184 42.10 39.27 3.79
N ALA A 1185 41.33 40.35 3.58
CA ALA A 1185 41.65 41.54 2.77
C ALA A 1185 40.40 42.08 2.05
N GLN A 1186 39.59 42.88 2.74
CA GLN A 1186 38.91 43.99 2.09
C GLN A 1186 39.11 45.25 2.93
N LYS A 1187 39.86 46.19 2.35
CA LYS A 1187 40.17 47.52 2.86
C LYS A 1187 38.89 48.37 2.93
N PRO A 1188 38.68 49.19 3.98
CA PRO A 1188 37.70 50.26 3.93
C PRO A 1188 38.32 51.51 3.29
N GLY A 1189 37.62 52.12 2.33
CA GLY A 1189 38.07 53.40 1.77
C GLY A 1189 37.14 53.96 0.71
N HIS A 1190 36.14 54.73 1.15
CA HIS A 1190 35.81 56.03 0.57
C HIS A 1190 34.84 56.77 1.50
N THR A 1191 35.37 57.65 2.35
CA THR A 1191 34.65 58.84 2.80
C THR A 1191 35.27 60.05 2.14
N ALA A 1192 34.42 60.89 1.57
CA ALA A 1192 34.79 62.17 0.98
C ALA A 1192 34.82 63.25 2.08
N VAL A 1193 35.99 63.89 2.20
CA VAL A 1193 36.21 65.31 2.48
C VAL A 1193 35.83 65.83 3.89
N ASP A 1194 36.86 66.05 4.72
CA ASP A 1194 37.28 67.42 5.07
C ASP A 1194 38.73 67.46 5.59
N THR A 1195 39.49 68.41 5.07
CA THR A 1195 40.88 68.77 5.43
C THR A 1195 40.89 70.05 6.26
N PRO A 1196 42.03 70.48 6.83
CA PRO A 1196 42.98 69.79 7.69
C PRO A 1196 43.23 70.62 8.98
N ASP A 1197 43.92 70.07 9.98
CA ASP A 1197 44.78 70.92 10.80
C ASP A 1197 46.08 70.21 11.21
N VAL A 1198 47.12 71.02 11.13
CA VAL A 1198 48.55 70.71 11.22
C VAL A 1198 48.95 70.59 12.69
N VAL A 1199 49.98 69.78 13.00
CA VAL A 1199 51.18 70.14 13.78
C VAL A 1199 51.85 68.88 14.35
N MET A 1200 53.07 68.64 13.84
CA MET A 1200 54.32 68.26 14.54
C MET A 1200 54.21 67.15 15.61
N GLY A 1201 54.87 66.01 15.52
CA GLY A 1201 56.24 65.79 15.04
C GLY A 1201 56.95 65.02 16.15
N ASP A 1202 57.59 63.90 15.82
CA ASP A 1202 59.02 63.77 16.05
C ASP A 1202 59.57 62.55 15.33
N ALA A 1203 60.74 62.79 14.78
CA ALA A 1203 61.50 61.92 13.91
C ALA A 1203 62.58 61.17 14.69
N ASN A 1204 63.37 60.42 13.92
CA ASN A 1204 64.66 59.82 14.20
C ASN A 1204 64.59 58.34 14.59
N ASP A 1205 65.37 57.44 14.00
CA ASP A 1205 66.46 57.59 13.02
C ASP A 1205 66.70 56.17 12.47
N VAL A 1206 66.71 55.97 11.14
CA VAL A 1206 67.86 56.03 10.22
C VAL A 1206 68.56 54.69 10.01
N ALA A 1207 68.50 54.27 8.73
CA ALA A 1207 69.60 53.86 7.85
C ALA A 1207 69.15 52.64 7.03
N SER A 1208 68.70 52.83 5.78
CA SER A 1208 69.53 53.04 4.56
C SER A 1208 70.41 51.81 4.27
N SER A 1209 70.34 51.17 3.11
CA SER A 1209 70.52 51.62 1.73
C SER A 1209 70.46 50.32 0.88
N SER A 1210 70.17 50.24 -0.41
CA SER A 1210 70.36 51.08 -1.61
C SER A 1210 69.61 50.36 -2.75
N LEU A 1211 68.68 51.02 -3.48
CA LEU A 1211 68.90 51.76 -4.75
C LEU A 1211 69.42 50.86 -5.88
N GLY A 1212 68.91 50.83 -7.12
CA GLY A 1212 67.91 51.55 -7.92
C GLY A 1212 67.74 50.69 -9.21
N GLN A 1213 66.92 50.99 -10.22
CA GLN A 1213 66.71 52.27 -10.87
C GLN A 1213 65.43 52.24 -11.71
N ILE A 1214 64.85 53.41 -11.80
CA ILE A 1214 63.62 53.81 -12.46
C ILE A 1214 64.03 54.52 -13.77
N LYS A 1215 63.09 54.67 -14.72
CA LYS A 1215 62.67 55.94 -15.36
C LYS A 1215 62.47 55.81 -16.88
N TYR A 1216 61.21 55.91 -17.32
CA TYR A 1216 60.49 57.10 -17.85
C TYR A 1216 60.85 57.41 -19.29
N HIS A 1217 59.85 57.83 -20.06
CA HIS A 1217 59.85 59.00 -20.93
C HIS A 1217 58.67 58.81 -21.91
N ASP A 1218 57.87 59.79 -22.29
CA ASP A 1218 57.58 61.13 -21.82
C ASP A 1218 56.59 61.69 -22.85
N LEU A 1219 55.62 62.48 -22.37
CA LEU A 1219 54.98 63.60 -23.07
C LEU A 1219 53.82 63.35 -24.06
N ASP A 1220 52.64 63.79 -23.60
CA ASP A 1220 51.59 64.64 -24.23
C ASP A 1220 51.29 64.53 -25.73
N VAL A 1221 49.99 64.38 -26.08
CA VAL A 1221 49.17 65.35 -26.86
C VAL A 1221 47.67 65.01 -26.74
N LEU A 1222 46.87 66.09 -26.78
CA LEU A 1222 45.45 66.35 -26.62
C LEU A 1222 44.47 65.91 -27.74
N GLU A 1223 43.17 66.12 -27.45
CA GLU A 1223 42.00 66.39 -28.33
C GLU A 1223 41.24 65.18 -28.93
N GLY A 1224 39.89 65.07 -28.88
CA GLY A 1224 38.82 65.92 -28.36
C GLY A 1224 37.50 65.72 -29.13
N VAL A 1225 36.37 65.60 -28.41
CA VAL A 1225 35.01 66.20 -28.67
C VAL A 1225 34.25 65.66 -29.93
N GLU A 1226 32.93 65.38 -29.99
CA GLU A 1226 31.72 66.08 -29.49
C GLU A 1226 30.45 65.19 -29.50
N LYS A 1227 29.39 65.76 -28.93
CA LYS A 1227 28.01 65.30 -28.67
C LYS A 1227 27.14 65.03 -29.90
N GLU A 1228 26.11 64.20 -29.72
CA GLU A 1228 24.68 64.59 -29.79
C GLU A 1228 23.85 63.76 -28.81
#